data_AF-A0A8S1AZK8-F1
#
_entry.id   AF-A0A8S1AZK8-F1
#
_cell.length_a   1.000
_cell.length_b   1.000
_cell.length_c   1.000
_cell.angle_alpha   90.00
_cell.angle_beta   90.00
_cell.angle_gamma   90.00
#
_symmetry.space_group_name_H-M   'P 1'
#
loop_
_entity.id
_entity.type
_entity.pdbx_description
1 polymer ?
#
loop_
_entity_poly.entity_id
_entity_poly.type
_entity_poly.pdbx_seq_one_letter_code
_entity_poly.pdbx_strand_id
1 'polypeptide(L)'
;MKAFIAEDNLCAQNLLKLVSHGNAIVAEILRLKDHKPATYLLDSKETQQKYQDVIMDFSYFKISDVQEKKINTSSKLQDLDDELKEKYIELINRFYLLFENIYQYIVDLNSFIEQLNDNTFIQQNMETVMKDVEGKQLLCESLYLYGAMLLLCDLYIPGPLRERLLVAFYRYSTSQSQSNIDDVCKLLRDTGYDQLNGKRPADYPVEYYSRVTIRPDFIEKVIGKLRSEDIYNQLAVYTIPEHQASALATQASMLVVCLFFTPRYLHTDTSRMREIVDKFFPSNWVVPIYMGVTINIIDYWENFKAAKSVLNNTCNGKMVRDFFAKRGGSIPMLTNKTHQLLKEGTLTDDFVLDNINKILNLLLNSNLVLRWLLLHNTDVIFYDHNRKSKQLKEIVLKETNYDPLKILELMISTAELELKVREILNKLLENRIESWNANKALAIEAIDSLSELFSGAKHITKIQENEQLKLWFHNIAKQVASLGDPISSKSIKKVTQLIQALDEVEEFHGIKSTSTIVQFLSESKEALRDLLRAASLKEDSLVTLETIADVSYAWCTIDTYTKYMQDSIKENPAVTSRLRALFLKLASAMEIPLLRINQAHSDDLVSVSQYYSNELIKYIQKVLQIIPEMVFSIVEKIIDLQTWAIKEIPTRLEKEKLREYAQLEHRMEVAKLTHSASTFTTGILDMRSTLVGVIRVDPAKLLEEGLLKELDRHIGKKFEQFLEPQKKYQPTAANLLSRLQKLAESMDGYRRSLEYIQDYINIHGLRIWQKQ
;
A
#
# COMPACT_ATOMS: atom_id res chain seq x y z
N MET A 1 22.54 -8.66 -23.47
CA MET A 1 21.79 -9.92 -23.23
C MET A 1 20.36 -9.60 -23.65
N LYS A 2 19.74 -10.35 -24.58
CA LYS A 2 18.32 -10.09 -24.90
C LYS A 2 17.49 -10.31 -23.63
N ALA A 3 16.58 -9.40 -23.31
CA ALA A 3 15.67 -9.56 -22.17
C ALA A 3 14.87 -10.85 -22.35
N PHE A 4 14.67 -11.64 -21.30
CA PHE A 4 13.94 -12.90 -21.40
C PHE A 4 12.49 -12.63 -21.83
N ILE A 5 11.90 -11.56 -21.32
CA ILE A 5 10.57 -11.03 -21.64
C ILE A 5 10.50 -10.31 -23.01
N ALA A 6 11.51 -10.43 -23.88
CA ALA A 6 11.42 -9.84 -25.22
C ALA A 6 10.22 -10.42 -26.01
N GLU A 7 9.61 -9.60 -26.89
CA GLU A 7 8.42 -9.98 -27.67
C GLU A 7 8.67 -11.17 -28.61
N ASP A 8 9.93 -11.39 -29.02
CA ASP A 8 10.34 -12.51 -29.87
C ASP A 8 10.44 -13.85 -29.11
N ASN A 9 10.41 -13.84 -27.78
CA ASN A 9 10.45 -15.04 -26.96
C ASN A 9 9.05 -15.54 -26.59
N LEU A 10 8.44 -16.34 -27.48
CA LEU A 10 7.09 -16.89 -27.28
C LEU A 10 6.93 -17.65 -25.95
N CYS A 11 7.96 -18.36 -25.50
CA CYS A 11 7.92 -19.07 -24.21
C CYS A 11 7.75 -18.10 -23.04
N ALA A 12 8.54 -17.03 -23.02
CA ALA A 12 8.46 -16.00 -21.98
C ALA A 12 7.13 -15.24 -22.04
N GLN A 13 6.65 -14.92 -23.24
CA GLN A 13 5.37 -14.23 -23.42
C GLN A 13 4.19 -15.07 -22.92
N ASN A 14 4.17 -16.38 -23.22
CA ASN A 14 3.11 -17.27 -22.74
C ASN A 14 3.11 -17.36 -21.21
N LEU A 15 4.29 -17.52 -20.60
CA LEU A 15 4.42 -17.56 -19.14
C LEU A 15 4.03 -16.23 -18.49
N LEU A 16 4.47 -15.11 -19.06
CA LEU A 16 4.14 -13.78 -18.56
C LEU A 16 2.64 -13.49 -18.64
N LYS A 17 1.98 -13.85 -19.75
CA LYS A 17 0.52 -13.76 -19.90
C LYS A 17 -0.22 -14.60 -18.85
N LEU A 18 0.28 -15.80 -18.59
CA LEU A 18 -0.29 -16.66 -17.54
C LEU A 18 -0.18 -16.00 -16.16
N VAL A 19 1.00 -15.52 -15.77
CA VAL A 19 1.19 -14.82 -14.47
C VAL A 19 0.38 -13.52 -14.40
N SER A 20 0.30 -12.75 -15.49
CA SER A 20 -0.56 -11.57 -15.62
C SER A 20 -2.02 -11.91 -15.36
N HIS A 21 -2.54 -12.93 -16.05
CA HIS A 21 -3.91 -13.40 -15.88
C HIS A 21 -4.18 -13.85 -14.44
N GLY A 22 -3.19 -14.49 -13.79
CA GLY A 22 -3.30 -14.87 -12.39
C GLY A 22 -3.50 -13.69 -11.44
N ASN A 23 -2.78 -12.59 -11.63
CA ASN A 23 -2.99 -11.37 -10.84
C ASN A 23 -4.38 -10.76 -11.09
N ALA A 24 -4.89 -10.82 -12.33
CA ALA A 24 -6.23 -10.37 -12.67
C ALA A 24 -7.33 -11.21 -11.98
N ILE A 25 -7.18 -12.54 -11.93
CA ILE A 25 -8.10 -13.44 -11.21
C ILE A 25 -8.13 -13.09 -9.73
N VAL A 26 -6.96 -12.90 -9.09
CA VAL A 26 -6.92 -12.54 -7.66
C VAL A 26 -7.61 -11.20 -7.41
N ALA A 27 -7.41 -10.20 -8.27
CA ALA A 27 -8.12 -8.94 -8.18
C ALA A 27 -9.65 -9.13 -8.29
N GLU A 28 -10.11 -10.04 -9.16
CA GLU A 28 -11.54 -10.36 -9.28
C GLU A 28 -12.12 -11.07 -8.05
N ILE A 29 -11.37 -11.99 -7.43
CA ILE A 29 -11.74 -12.57 -6.11
C ILE A 29 -11.95 -11.45 -5.09
N LEU A 30 -11.00 -10.51 -5.02
CA LEU A 30 -11.03 -9.41 -4.06
C LEU A 30 -12.13 -8.39 -4.36
N ARG A 31 -12.57 -8.23 -5.61
CA ARG A 31 -13.75 -7.41 -5.96
C ARG A 31 -15.05 -8.08 -5.54
N LEU A 32 -15.20 -9.37 -5.86
CA LEU A 32 -16.44 -10.11 -5.62
C LEU A 32 -16.66 -10.42 -4.14
N LYS A 33 -15.60 -10.37 -3.30
CA LYS A 33 -15.73 -10.55 -1.85
C LYS A 33 -16.78 -9.62 -1.23
N ASP A 34 -16.95 -8.40 -1.75
CA ASP A 34 -17.85 -7.38 -1.22
C ASP A 34 -19.24 -7.39 -1.90
N HIS A 35 -19.42 -8.21 -2.94
CA HIS A 35 -20.64 -8.28 -3.75
C HIS A 35 -21.35 -9.64 -3.61
N LYS A 36 -21.16 -10.34 -2.48
CA LYS A 36 -21.83 -11.62 -2.22
C LYS A 36 -23.35 -11.43 -2.09
N PRO A 37 -24.20 -12.21 -2.79
CA PRO A 37 -25.64 -12.13 -2.62
C PRO A 37 -26.07 -12.56 -1.20
N ALA A 38 -26.57 -11.63 -0.38
CA ALA A 38 -26.96 -11.91 1.00
C ALA A 38 -28.02 -13.03 1.10
N THR A 39 -28.92 -13.12 0.11
CA THR A 39 -29.95 -14.17 0.04
C THR A 39 -29.35 -15.59 -0.10
N TYR A 40 -28.19 -15.73 -0.75
CA TYR A 40 -27.54 -17.02 -0.97
C TYR A 40 -26.66 -17.48 0.19
N LEU A 41 -26.35 -16.58 1.14
CA LEU A 41 -25.65 -16.94 2.38
C LEU A 41 -26.54 -17.79 3.30
N LEU A 42 -27.86 -17.52 3.30
CA LEU A 42 -28.84 -18.21 4.17
C LEU A 42 -28.43 -18.19 5.65
N ASP A 43 -27.87 -17.07 6.14
CA ASP A 43 -27.35 -16.96 7.51
C ASP A 43 -28.45 -16.81 8.56
N SER A 44 -29.65 -16.32 8.17
CA SER A 44 -30.75 -16.09 9.09
C SER A 44 -31.83 -17.17 9.01
N LYS A 45 -32.48 -17.47 10.14
CA LYS A 45 -33.59 -18.44 10.17
C LYS A 45 -34.73 -18.06 9.23
N GLU A 46 -34.99 -16.76 9.07
CA GLU A 46 -36.02 -16.23 8.17
C GLU A 46 -35.67 -16.46 6.70
N THR A 47 -34.41 -16.20 6.31
CA THR A 47 -33.94 -16.44 4.93
C THR A 47 -33.90 -17.93 4.62
N GLN A 48 -33.48 -18.77 5.57
CA GLN A 48 -33.55 -20.22 5.43
C GLN A 48 -34.98 -20.70 5.20
N GLN A 49 -35.93 -20.31 6.05
CA GLN A 49 -37.33 -20.71 5.91
C GLN A 49 -37.95 -20.27 4.57
N LYS A 50 -37.57 -19.09 4.08
CA LYS A 50 -38.11 -18.54 2.83
C LYS A 50 -37.49 -19.16 1.58
N TYR A 51 -36.17 -19.38 1.56
CA TYR A 51 -35.42 -19.67 0.32
C TYR A 51 -34.83 -21.08 0.23
N GLN A 52 -34.82 -21.88 1.31
CA GLN A 52 -34.22 -23.23 1.33
C GLN A 52 -34.78 -24.19 0.27
N ASP A 53 -36.03 -24.00 -0.14
CA ASP A 53 -36.70 -24.85 -1.12
C ASP A 53 -36.32 -24.49 -2.57
N VAL A 54 -35.55 -23.43 -2.79
CA VAL A 54 -35.14 -22.97 -4.13
C VAL A 54 -33.61 -22.87 -4.22
N ILE A 55 -32.95 -22.36 -3.17
CA ILE A 55 -31.50 -22.24 -3.10
C ILE A 55 -30.94 -23.51 -2.46
N MET A 56 -30.31 -24.34 -3.28
CA MET A 56 -29.72 -25.62 -2.88
C MET A 56 -28.21 -25.63 -3.11
N ASP A 57 -27.48 -26.37 -2.28
CA ASP A 57 -26.06 -26.68 -2.48
C ASP A 57 -25.90 -27.90 -3.43
N PHE A 58 -24.69 -28.49 -3.49
CA PHE A 58 -24.42 -29.64 -4.37
C PHE A 58 -25.28 -30.88 -4.10
N SER A 59 -26.03 -30.93 -3.00
CA SER A 59 -27.06 -31.95 -2.81
C SER A 59 -28.14 -31.93 -3.89
N TYR A 60 -28.37 -30.78 -4.54
CA TYR A 60 -29.28 -30.63 -5.69
C TYR A 60 -29.03 -31.66 -6.79
N PHE A 61 -27.77 -31.91 -7.17
CA PHE A 61 -27.43 -32.80 -8.27
C PHE A 61 -27.86 -34.26 -8.04
N LYS A 62 -28.12 -34.65 -6.79
CA LYS A 62 -28.65 -35.99 -6.47
C LYS A 62 -30.17 -36.09 -6.59
N ILE A 63 -30.88 -34.96 -6.55
CA ILE A 63 -32.34 -34.88 -6.46
C ILE A 63 -32.96 -33.92 -7.49
N SER A 64 -32.23 -33.56 -8.55
CA SER A 64 -32.59 -32.51 -9.51
C SER A 64 -34.01 -32.68 -10.06
N ASP A 65 -34.37 -33.89 -10.50
CA ASP A 65 -35.68 -34.17 -11.10
C ASP A 65 -36.84 -33.98 -10.11
N VAL A 66 -36.62 -34.34 -8.84
CA VAL A 66 -37.63 -34.20 -7.78
C VAL A 66 -37.77 -32.73 -7.40
N GLN A 67 -36.66 -32.02 -7.31
CA GLN A 67 -36.63 -30.61 -6.92
C GLN A 67 -37.29 -29.73 -7.99
N GLU A 68 -36.96 -29.92 -9.27
CA GLU A 68 -37.55 -29.16 -10.36
C GLU A 68 -39.06 -29.43 -10.49
N LYS A 69 -39.51 -30.68 -10.25
CA LYS A 69 -40.97 -30.97 -10.17
C LYS A 69 -41.63 -30.25 -9.00
N LYS A 70 -40.98 -30.20 -7.83
CA LYS A 70 -41.50 -29.50 -6.64
C LYS A 70 -41.66 -28.01 -6.90
N ILE A 71 -40.67 -27.38 -7.54
CA ILE A 71 -40.72 -25.96 -7.91
C ILE A 71 -41.84 -25.75 -8.94
N ASN A 72 -41.87 -26.54 -10.01
CA ASN A 72 -42.86 -26.40 -11.08
C ASN A 72 -44.33 -26.64 -10.66
N THR A 73 -44.57 -27.39 -9.59
CA THR A 73 -45.93 -27.68 -9.10
C THR A 73 -46.47 -26.56 -8.19
N SER A 74 -45.59 -25.70 -7.65
CA SER A 74 -45.95 -24.67 -6.68
C SER A 74 -45.74 -23.27 -7.27
N SER A 75 -46.82 -22.57 -7.63
CA SER A 75 -46.75 -21.20 -8.15
C SER A 75 -45.94 -20.26 -7.24
N LYS A 76 -46.04 -20.41 -5.91
CA LYS A 76 -45.23 -19.62 -4.96
C LYS A 76 -43.73 -19.85 -5.08
N LEU A 77 -43.30 -21.07 -5.40
CA LEU A 77 -41.88 -21.40 -5.57
C LEU A 77 -41.38 -20.97 -6.95
N GLN A 78 -42.23 -21.05 -7.97
CA GLN A 78 -41.92 -20.50 -9.31
C GLN A 78 -41.70 -18.99 -9.24
N ASP A 79 -42.65 -18.25 -8.64
CA ASP A 79 -42.54 -16.80 -8.49
C ASP A 79 -41.25 -16.42 -7.73
N LEU A 80 -40.88 -17.20 -6.71
CA LEU A 80 -39.66 -16.98 -5.93
C LEU A 80 -38.39 -17.30 -6.73
N ASP A 81 -38.38 -18.36 -7.53
CA ASP A 81 -37.25 -18.75 -8.37
C ASP A 81 -37.02 -17.76 -9.51
N ASP A 82 -38.10 -17.27 -10.12
CA ASP A 82 -38.06 -16.22 -11.14
C ASP A 82 -37.57 -14.88 -10.54
N GLU A 83 -38.04 -14.48 -9.35
CA GLU A 83 -37.55 -13.29 -8.64
C GLU A 83 -36.04 -13.39 -8.36
N LEU A 84 -35.56 -14.55 -7.91
CA LEU A 84 -34.13 -14.78 -7.64
C LEU A 84 -33.30 -14.75 -8.92
N LYS A 85 -33.80 -15.35 -10.00
CA LYS A 85 -33.15 -15.36 -11.31
C LYS A 85 -33.02 -13.95 -11.87
N GLU A 86 -34.13 -13.21 -11.96
CA GLU A 86 -34.12 -11.83 -12.48
C GLU A 86 -33.18 -10.93 -11.68
N LYS A 87 -33.16 -11.07 -10.36
CA LYS A 87 -32.36 -10.22 -9.48
C LYS A 87 -30.86 -10.53 -9.52
N TYR A 88 -30.48 -11.80 -9.63
CA TYR A 88 -29.09 -12.23 -9.37
C TYR A 88 -28.38 -12.89 -10.55
N ILE A 89 -29.03 -13.13 -11.71
CA ILE A 89 -28.42 -13.87 -12.83
C ILE A 89 -27.09 -13.26 -13.31
N GLU A 90 -27.00 -11.94 -13.45
CA GLU A 90 -25.76 -11.28 -13.89
C GLU A 90 -24.61 -11.49 -12.88
N LEU A 91 -24.94 -11.39 -11.59
CA LEU A 91 -23.97 -11.59 -10.51
C LEU A 91 -23.54 -13.06 -10.40
N ILE A 92 -24.49 -14.00 -10.53
CA ILE A 92 -24.23 -15.44 -10.57
C ILE A 92 -23.30 -15.79 -11.73
N ASN A 93 -23.58 -15.25 -12.94
CA ASN A 93 -22.72 -15.43 -14.10
C ASN A 93 -21.30 -14.90 -13.85
N ARG A 94 -21.17 -13.75 -13.19
CA ARG A 94 -19.87 -13.16 -12.84
C ARG A 94 -19.10 -14.02 -11.83
N PHE A 95 -19.78 -14.58 -10.82
CA PHE A 95 -19.16 -15.54 -9.90
C PHE A 95 -18.74 -16.83 -10.62
N TYR A 96 -19.58 -17.37 -11.52
CA TYR A 96 -19.23 -18.55 -12.32
C TYR A 96 -17.99 -18.28 -13.20
N LEU A 97 -17.92 -17.14 -13.89
CA LEU A 97 -16.74 -16.77 -14.70
C LEU A 97 -15.48 -16.67 -13.85
N LEU A 98 -15.55 -16.10 -12.63
CA LEU A 98 -14.41 -16.14 -11.70
C LEU A 98 -13.97 -17.58 -11.41
N PHE A 99 -14.93 -18.44 -11.08
CA PHE A 99 -14.70 -19.84 -10.73
C PHE A 99 -14.09 -20.64 -11.90
N GLU A 100 -14.61 -20.43 -13.09
CA GLU A 100 -14.10 -21.01 -14.33
C GLU A 100 -12.69 -20.51 -14.63
N ASN A 101 -12.40 -19.21 -14.47
CA ASN A 101 -11.06 -18.66 -14.67
C ASN A 101 -10.01 -19.26 -13.70
N ILE A 102 -10.38 -19.54 -12.43
CA ILE A 102 -9.48 -20.23 -11.48
C ILE A 102 -9.14 -21.64 -11.99
N TYR A 103 -10.13 -22.36 -12.53
CA TYR A 103 -9.91 -23.69 -13.11
C TYR A 103 -9.09 -23.62 -14.41
N GLN A 104 -9.43 -22.69 -15.30
CA GLN A 104 -8.73 -22.52 -16.57
C GLN A 104 -7.26 -22.14 -16.35
N TYR A 105 -6.96 -21.30 -15.35
CA TYR A 105 -5.59 -20.95 -14.98
C TYR A 105 -4.71 -22.18 -14.73
N ILE A 106 -5.22 -23.16 -13.98
CA ILE A 106 -4.44 -24.36 -13.67
C ILE A 106 -4.34 -25.33 -14.85
N VAL A 107 -5.37 -25.40 -15.68
CA VAL A 107 -5.34 -26.15 -16.95
C VAL A 107 -4.27 -25.56 -17.88
N ASP A 108 -4.25 -24.24 -18.04
CA ASP A 108 -3.27 -23.53 -18.86
C ASP A 108 -1.85 -23.68 -18.31
N LEU A 109 -1.69 -23.63 -16.99
CA LEU A 109 -0.39 -23.84 -16.34
C LEU A 109 0.12 -25.26 -16.60
N ASN A 110 -0.72 -26.27 -16.43
CA ASN A 110 -0.34 -27.66 -16.70
C ASN A 110 0.02 -27.86 -18.18
N SER A 111 -0.78 -27.30 -19.10
CA SER A 111 -0.50 -27.32 -20.54
C SER A 111 0.83 -26.64 -20.88
N PHE A 112 1.12 -25.49 -20.28
CA PHE A 112 2.40 -24.80 -20.47
C PHE A 112 3.59 -25.64 -19.95
N ILE A 113 3.45 -26.29 -18.80
CA ILE A 113 4.49 -27.17 -18.24
C ILE A 113 4.67 -28.43 -19.12
N GLU A 114 3.62 -28.94 -19.75
CA GLU A 114 3.72 -29.99 -20.78
C GLU A 114 4.52 -29.53 -21.99
N GLN A 115 4.18 -28.39 -22.56
CA GLN A 115 4.89 -27.80 -23.70
C GLN A 115 6.39 -27.56 -23.41
N LEU A 116 6.74 -27.14 -22.19
CA LEU A 116 8.14 -26.99 -21.76
C LEU A 116 8.90 -28.31 -21.66
N ASN A 117 8.21 -29.40 -21.32
CA ASN A 117 8.82 -30.73 -21.22
C ASN A 117 8.94 -31.42 -22.58
N ASP A 118 7.95 -31.19 -23.46
CA ASP A 118 7.93 -31.71 -24.83
C ASP A 118 8.85 -30.93 -25.78
N ASN A 119 9.58 -29.94 -25.25
CA ASN A 119 10.46 -29.04 -25.99
C ASN A 119 9.74 -28.35 -27.17
N THR A 120 8.47 -27.99 -26.97
CA THR A 120 7.66 -27.27 -27.97
C THR A 120 8.26 -25.91 -28.32
N PHE A 121 8.96 -25.27 -27.36
CA PHE A 121 9.62 -24.00 -27.57
C PHE A 121 11.07 -24.20 -28.05
N ILE A 122 11.43 -23.51 -29.13
CA ILE A 122 12.78 -23.57 -29.69
C ILE A 122 13.78 -23.02 -28.66
N GLN A 123 14.78 -23.82 -28.30
CA GLN A 123 15.86 -23.47 -27.34
C GLN A 123 15.39 -23.15 -25.91
N GLN A 124 14.12 -23.36 -25.58
CA GLN A 124 13.57 -23.12 -24.24
C GLN A 124 12.96 -24.41 -23.68
N ASN A 125 13.43 -24.79 -22.50
CA ASN A 125 12.88 -25.88 -21.71
C ASN A 125 12.87 -25.48 -20.22
N MET A 126 12.33 -26.35 -19.38
CA MET A 126 12.24 -26.07 -17.93
C MET A 126 13.58 -25.66 -17.30
N GLU A 127 14.71 -26.21 -17.75
CA GLU A 127 16.02 -25.89 -17.18
C GLU A 127 16.58 -24.56 -17.66
N THR A 128 16.36 -24.20 -18.93
CA THR A 128 16.81 -22.90 -19.45
C THR A 128 16.03 -21.77 -18.82
N VAL A 129 14.70 -21.91 -18.70
CA VAL A 129 13.84 -20.90 -18.06
C VAL A 129 14.20 -20.73 -16.58
N MET A 130 14.53 -21.81 -15.87
CA MET A 130 14.95 -21.76 -14.46
C MET A 130 16.36 -21.19 -14.23
N LYS A 131 17.19 -21.07 -15.28
CA LYS A 131 18.50 -20.38 -15.21
C LYS A 131 18.37 -18.88 -15.43
N ASP A 132 17.33 -18.46 -16.15
CA ASP A 132 17.04 -17.06 -16.38
C ASP A 132 16.47 -16.38 -15.11
N VAL A 133 16.81 -15.10 -14.90
CA VAL A 133 16.38 -14.35 -13.71
C VAL A 133 14.89 -14.04 -13.75
N GLU A 134 14.35 -13.65 -14.89
CA GLU A 134 12.91 -13.34 -15.04
C GLU A 134 12.11 -14.64 -15.17
N GLY A 135 12.63 -15.61 -15.93
CA GLY A 135 12.01 -16.92 -16.11
C GLY A 135 11.77 -17.66 -14.80
N LYS A 136 12.79 -17.72 -13.91
CA LYS A 136 12.64 -18.37 -12.61
C LYS A 136 11.66 -17.64 -11.69
N GLN A 137 11.59 -16.31 -11.74
CA GLN A 137 10.60 -15.54 -10.98
C GLN A 137 9.19 -15.89 -11.44
N LEU A 138 8.94 -15.83 -12.74
CA LEU A 138 7.61 -16.10 -13.31
C LEU A 138 7.14 -17.55 -13.06
N LEU A 139 8.03 -18.55 -13.13
CA LEU A 139 7.68 -19.94 -12.79
C LEU A 139 7.35 -20.13 -11.31
N CYS A 140 8.03 -19.40 -10.41
CA CYS A 140 7.70 -19.43 -8.99
C CYS A 140 6.38 -18.69 -8.71
N GLU A 141 6.18 -17.54 -9.36
CA GLU A 141 4.96 -16.73 -9.26
C GLU A 141 3.74 -17.49 -9.77
N SER A 142 3.85 -18.29 -10.83
CA SER A 142 2.71 -19.04 -11.38
C SER A 142 2.14 -20.09 -10.41
N LEU A 143 3.02 -20.89 -9.77
CA LEU A 143 2.58 -21.86 -8.77
C LEU A 143 2.03 -21.15 -7.52
N TYR A 144 2.70 -20.09 -7.08
CA TYR A 144 2.27 -19.28 -5.94
C TYR A 144 0.89 -18.67 -6.15
N LEU A 145 0.65 -18.05 -7.32
CA LEU A 145 -0.62 -17.38 -7.63
C LEU A 145 -1.78 -18.37 -7.61
N TYR A 146 -1.61 -19.58 -8.15
CA TYR A 146 -2.66 -20.61 -8.05
C TYR A 146 -3.00 -20.93 -6.59
N GLY A 147 -1.99 -21.19 -5.76
CA GLY A 147 -2.21 -21.46 -4.33
C GLY A 147 -2.85 -20.28 -3.60
N ALA A 148 -2.44 -19.04 -3.92
CA ALA A 148 -3.03 -17.83 -3.37
C ALA A 148 -4.49 -17.67 -3.79
N MET A 149 -4.85 -17.93 -5.06
CA MET A 149 -6.24 -17.91 -5.53
C MET A 149 -7.12 -18.86 -4.70
N LEU A 150 -6.66 -20.10 -4.49
CA LEU A 150 -7.41 -21.09 -3.71
C LEU A 150 -7.64 -20.61 -2.28
N LEU A 151 -6.59 -20.15 -1.59
CA LEU A 151 -6.69 -19.67 -0.21
C LEU A 151 -7.58 -18.44 -0.08
N LEU A 152 -7.43 -17.46 -0.96
CA LEU A 152 -8.23 -16.24 -0.94
C LEU A 152 -9.69 -16.50 -1.33
N CYS A 153 -9.94 -17.40 -2.28
CA CYS A 153 -11.28 -17.83 -2.65
C CYS A 153 -12.01 -18.42 -1.44
N ASP A 154 -11.39 -19.34 -0.71
CA ASP A 154 -12.00 -19.98 0.45
C ASP A 154 -12.13 -19.05 1.68
N LEU A 155 -11.19 -18.10 1.82
CA LEU A 155 -11.26 -17.05 2.84
C LEU A 155 -12.45 -16.11 2.63
N TYR A 156 -12.67 -15.65 1.40
CA TYR A 156 -13.61 -14.58 1.11
C TYR A 156 -14.98 -15.04 0.59
N ILE A 157 -15.03 -16.22 -0.03
CA ILE A 157 -16.22 -16.83 -0.63
C ILE A 157 -16.40 -18.23 0.00
N PRO A 158 -17.19 -18.34 1.09
CA PRO A 158 -17.34 -19.59 1.82
C PRO A 158 -17.82 -20.76 0.94
N GLY A 159 -17.35 -21.98 1.21
CA GLY A 159 -17.72 -23.19 0.47
C GLY A 159 -19.21 -23.35 0.22
N PRO A 160 -20.10 -23.26 1.24
CA PRO A 160 -21.53 -23.38 1.04
C PRO A 160 -22.11 -22.33 0.07
N LEU A 161 -21.57 -21.11 0.05
CA LEU A 161 -21.98 -20.09 -0.89
C LEU A 161 -21.52 -20.45 -2.32
N ARG A 162 -20.28 -20.90 -2.49
CA ARG A 162 -19.74 -21.33 -3.80
C ARG A 162 -20.61 -22.42 -4.42
N GLU A 163 -20.96 -23.44 -3.64
CA GLU A 163 -21.82 -24.54 -4.12
C GLU A 163 -23.20 -24.05 -4.56
N ARG A 164 -23.86 -23.21 -3.75
CA ARG A 164 -25.19 -22.67 -4.08
C ARG A 164 -25.18 -21.79 -5.33
N LEU A 165 -24.15 -20.97 -5.50
CA LEU A 165 -24.01 -20.13 -6.70
C LEU A 165 -23.77 -20.98 -7.96
N LEU A 166 -22.97 -22.04 -7.86
CA LEU A 166 -22.73 -22.97 -8.96
C LEU A 166 -24.01 -23.74 -9.34
N VAL A 167 -24.79 -24.17 -8.35
CA VAL A 167 -26.10 -24.81 -8.59
C VAL A 167 -27.08 -23.84 -9.22
N ALA A 168 -27.15 -22.60 -8.73
CA ALA A 168 -28.02 -21.59 -9.34
C ALA A 168 -27.62 -21.27 -10.78
N PHE A 169 -26.32 -21.15 -11.06
CA PHE A 169 -25.82 -21.02 -12.42
C PHE A 169 -26.24 -22.21 -13.30
N TYR A 170 -26.08 -23.44 -12.79
CA TYR A 170 -26.49 -24.65 -13.49
C TYR A 170 -27.99 -24.69 -13.82
N ARG A 171 -28.83 -24.27 -12.86
CA ARG A 171 -30.31 -24.24 -12.99
C ARG A 171 -30.77 -23.17 -13.98
N TYR A 172 -30.15 -21.99 -13.96
CA TYR A 172 -30.61 -20.84 -14.76
C TYR A 172 -30.01 -20.77 -16.16
N SER A 173 -28.88 -21.43 -16.40
CA SER A 173 -28.18 -21.39 -17.68
C SER A 173 -28.68 -22.46 -18.66
N THR A 174 -29.04 -22.05 -19.86
CA THR A 174 -29.50 -22.93 -20.95
C THR A 174 -28.36 -23.53 -21.78
N SER A 175 -27.11 -23.11 -21.55
CA SER A 175 -25.92 -23.47 -22.34
C SER A 175 -25.00 -24.46 -21.60
N GLN A 176 -25.58 -25.53 -21.06
CA GLN A 176 -24.86 -26.53 -20.26
C GLN A 176 -23.76 -27.27 -21.03
N SER A 177 -23.90 -27.40 -22.36
CA SER A 177 -23.06 -28.25 -23.21
C SER A 177 -21.66 -27.69 -23.54
N GLN A 178 -21.37 -26.42 -23.20
CA GLN A 178 -20.11 -25.74 -23.57
C GLN A 178 -19.24 -25.35 -22.37
N SER A 179 -19.68 -25.65 -21.15
CA SER A 179 -19.08 -25.15 -19.91
C SER A 179 -18.30 -26.22 -19.14
N ASN A 180 -17.17 -25.88 -18.52
CA ASN A 180 -16.35 -26.79 -17.69
C ASN A 180 -16.94 -27.05 -16.29
N ILE A 181 -18.27 -27.03 -16.17
CA ILE A 181 -18.98 -26.89 -14.91
C ILE A 181 -18.70 -28.03 -13.92
N ASP A 182 -18.55 -29.26 -14.40
CA ASP A 182 -18.29 -30.42 -13.54
C ASP A 182 -16.92 -30.31 -12.86
N ASP A 183 -15.89 -29.89 -13.59
CA ASP A 183 -14.53 -29.75 -13.06
C ASP A 183 -14.40 -28.51 -12.17
N VAL A 184 -15.09 -27.43 -12.52
CA VAL A 184 -15.23 -26.25 -11.64
C VAL A 184 -15.92 -26.64 -10.33
N CYS A 185 -16.99 -27.44 -10.37
CA CYS A 185 -17.66 -27.94 -9.17
C CYS A 185 -16.76 -28.86 -8.33
N LYS A 186 -15.95 -29.73 -8.97
CA LYS A 186 -14.97 -30.55 -8.25
C LYS A 186 -13.94 -29.67 -7.54
N LEU A 187 -13.38 -28.67 -8.23
CA LEU A 187 -12.39 -27.77 -7.67
C LEU A 187 -12.96 -26.96 -6.51
N LEU A 188 -14.17 -26.38 -6.65
CA LEU A 188 -14.72 -25.41 -5.70
C LEU A 188 -15.71 -25.95 -4.67
N ARG A 189 -15.83 -27.28 -4.58
CA ARG A 189 -16.58 -27.95 -3.50
C ARG A 189 -16.23 -27.40 -2.12
N ASP A 190 -17.18 -27.41 -1.20
CA ASP A 190 -16.93 -27.04 0.18
C ASP A 190 -15.72 -27.81 0.75
N THR A 191 -14.82 -27.08 1.40
CA THR A 191 -13.64 -27.63 2.08
C THR A 191 -13.95 -27.93 3.53
N GLY A 192 -15.07 -27.43 4.07
CA GLY A 192 -15.39 -27.44 5.50
C GLY A 192 -14.59 -26.41 6.30
N TYR A 193 -13.80 -25.56 5.63
CA TYR A 193 -13.16 -24.39 6.22
C TYR A 193 -14.19 -23.29 6.46
N ASP A 194 -14.18 -22.73 7.66
CA ASP A 194 -15.06 -21.64 8.06
C ASP A 194 -14.29 -20.62 8.89
N GLN A 195 -13.96 -19.50 8.25
CA GLN A 195 -13.28 -18.38 8.88
C GLN A 195 -14.13 -17.72 9.98
N LEU A 196 -15.45 -17.62 9.79
CA LEU A 196 -16.34 -16.87 10.69
C LEU A 196 -16.57 -17.64 12.00
N ASN A 197 -16.80 -18.95 11.89
CA ASN A 197 -17.01 -19.83 13.03
C ASN A 197 -15.72 -20.46 13.56
N GLY A 198 -14.59 -20.20 12.91
CA GLY A 198 -13.28 -20.65 13.37
C GLY A 198 -13.10 -22.17 13.28
N LYS A 199 -13.53 -22.76 12.17
CA LYS A 199 -13.45 -24.20 11.93
C LYS A 199 -12.45 -24.46 10.80
N ARG A 200 -11.45 -25.31 11.07
CA ARG A 200 -10.50 -25.77 10.05
C ARG A 200 -10.38 -27.29 10.07
N PRO A 201 -10.62 -27.98 8.93
CA PRO A 201 -10.34 -29.40 8.78
C PRO A 201 -8.86 -29.74 8.99
N ALA A 202 -8.55 -30.98 9.41
CA ALA A 202 -7.18 -31.38 9.72
C ALA A 202 -6.23 -31.34 8.51
N ASP A 203 -6.74 -31.72 7.33
CA ASP A 203 -5.99 -31.82 6.08
C ASP A 203 -6.06 -30.54 5.23
N TYR A 204 -6.64 -29.45 5.76
CA TYR A 204 -6.69 -28.16 5.08
C TYR A 204 -5.35 -27.40 5.21
N PRO A 205 -4.83 -26.75 4.14
CA PRO A 205 -5.38 -26.64 2.78
C PRO A 205 -4.88 -27.72 1.79
N VAL A 206 -4.16 -28.75 2.26
CA VAL A 206 -3.53 -29.77 1.41
C VAL A 206 -4.55 -30.52 0.56
N GLU A 207 -5.68 -30.96 1.14
CA GLU A 207 -6.73 -31.63 0.38
C GLU A 207 -7.26 -30.74 -0.74
N TYR A 208 -7.48 -29.45 -0.46
CA TYR A 208 -7.96 -28.50 -1.45
C TYR A 208 -6.96 -28.31 -2.60
N TYR A 209 -5.66 -28.20 -2.28
CA TYR A 209 -4.59 -28.07 -3.26
C TYR A 209 -4.40 -29.34 -4.11
N SER A 210 -4.81 -30.50 -3.59
CA SER A 210 -4.70 -31.78 -4.30
C SER A 210 -5.81 -32.06 -5.32
N ARG A 211 -6.86 -31.22 -5.38
CA ARG A 211 -8.02 -31.44 -6.26
C ARG A 211 -7.68 -31.40 -7.75
N VAL A 212 -6.67 -30.62 -8.13
CA VAL A 212 -6.11 -30.61 -9.49
C VAL A 212 -4.61 -30.89 -9.37
N THR A 213 -4.17 -31.98 -10.00
CA THR A 213 -2.78 -32.42 -9.89
C THR A 213 -1.86 -31.56 -10.75
N ILE A 214 -0.71 -31.21 -10.19
CA ILE A 214 0.40 -30.57 -10.90
C ILE A 214 1.57 -31.55 -10.92
N ARG A 215 2.38 -31.53 -11.98
CA ARG A 215 3.54 -32.42 -12.11
C ARG A 215 4.49 -32.26 -10.90
N PRO A 216 4.78 -33.34 -10.13
CA PRO A 216 5.63 -33.25 -8.95
C PRO A 216 7.03 -32.69 -9.24
N ASP A 217 7.61 -33.01 -10.40
CA ASP A 217 8.93 -32.51 -10.82
C ASP A 217 8.96 -30.98 -10.94
N PHE A 218 7.86 -30.37 -11.39
CA PHE A 218 7.76 -28.91 -11.48
C PHE A 218 7.71 -28.29 -10.08
N ILE A 219 6.87 -28.84 -9.19
CA ILE A 219 6.75 -28.40 -7.79
C ILE A 219 8.11 -28.48 -7.09
N GLU A 220 8.83 -29.60 -7.21
CA GLU A 220 10.15 -29.79 -6.61
C GLU A 220 11.18 -28.79 -7.15
N LYS A 221 11.16 -28.47 -8.45
CA LYS A 221 12.04 -27.46 -9.05
C LYS A 221 11.74 -26.06 -8.52
N VAL A 222 10.46 -25.65 -8.48
CA VAL A 222 10.03 -24.34 -7.96
C VAL A 222 10.41 -24.19 -6.49
N ILE A 223 10.05 -25.17 -5.65
CA ILE A 223 10.37 -25.14 -4.22
C ILE A 223 11.89 -25.21 -3.99
N GLY A 224 12.61 -25.97 -4.81
CA GLY A 224 14.07 -26.01 -4.80
C GLY A 224 14.67 -24.62 -5.00
N LYS A 225 14.23 -23.88 -6.02
CA LYS A 225 14.69 -22.50 -6.30
C LYS A 225 14.30 -21.52 -5.20
N LEU A 226 13.05 -21.55 -4.75
CA LEU A 226 12.56 -20.72 -3.64
C LEU A 226 13.31 -21.01 -2.33
N ARG A 227 13.83 -22.23 -2.14
CA ARG A 227 14.64 -22.55 -0.96
C ARG A 227 16.08 -22.11 -1.11
N SER A 228 16.73 -22.37 -2.25
CA SER A 228 18.19 -22.24 -2.38
C SER A 228 18.67 -20.85 -2.80
N GLU A 229 17.92 -20.15 -3.64
CA GLU A 229 18.37 -18.88 -4.25
C GLU A 229 17.67 -17.65 -3.63
N ASP A 230 18.15 -16.46 -4.01
CA ASP A 230 17.46 -15.19 -3.85
C ASP A 230 16.95 -14.78 -5.24
N ILE A 231 15.69 -15.11 -5.55
CA ILE A 231 15.18 -14.98 -6.92
C ILE A 231 14.95 -13.53 -7.34
N TYR A 232 14.90 -12.62 -6.37
CA TYR A 232 14.70 -11.18 -6.56
C TYR A 232 15.96 -10.35 -6.30
N ASN A 233 17.11 -10.99 -6.04
CA ASN A 233 18.40 -10.35 -5.74
C ASN A 233 18.35 -9.28 -4.63
N GLN A 234 17.48 -9.49 -3.64
CA GLN A 234 17.22 -8.57 -2.54
C GLN A 234 18.40 -8.48 -1.55
N LEU A 235 19.17 -9.56 -1.37
CA LEU A 235 20.29 -9.62 -0.43
C LEU A 235 21.42 -8.63 -0.77
N ALA A 236 21.48 -8.13 -2.01
CA ALA A 236 22.41 -7.07 -2.39
C ALA A 236 22.12 -5.74 -1.65
N VAL A 237 20.84 -5.48 -1.34
CA VAL A 237 20.39 -4.31 -0.56
C VAL A 237 20.54 -4.56 0.94
N TYR A 238 20.20 -5.76 1.40
CA TYR A 238 20.22 -6.14 2.82
C TYR A 238 21.56 -6.80 3.21
N THR A 239 22.61 -5.98 3.32
CA THR A 239 23.99 -6.44 3.55
C THR A 239 24.26 -7.06 4.93
N ILE A 240 23.38 -6.84 5.90
CA ILE A 240 23.51 -7.35 7.28
C ILE A 240 22.82 -8.73 7.38
N PRO A 241 23.50 -9.79 7.88
CA PRO A 241 22.93 -11.14 7.97
C PRO A 241 21.59 -11.21 8.71
N GLU A 242 21.43 -10.44 9.80
CA GLU A 242 20.18 -10.37 10.55
C GLU A 242 18.98 -9.80 9.77
N HIS A 243 19.22 -9.23 8.58
CA HIS A 243 18.17 -8.68 7.73
C HIS A 243 17.68 -9.69 6.68
N GLN A 244 18.35 -10.85 6.56
CA GLN A 244 18.08 -11.86 5.55
C GLN A 244 16.61 -12.30 5.50
N ALA A 245 15.99 -12.58 6.64
CA ALA A 245 14.60 -13.03 6.70
C ALA A 245 13.61 -11.97 6.20
N SER A 246 13.94 -10.68 6.37
CA SER A 246 13.13 -9.57 5.85
C SER A 246 13.38 -9.32 4.37
N ALA A 247 14.63 -9.43 3.91
CA ALA A 247 15.01 -9.33 2.50
C ALA A 247 14.29 -10.38 1.65
N LEU A 248 14.19 -11.60 2.18
CA LEU A 248 13.56 -12.73 1.50
C LEU A 248 12.07 -12.88 1.84
N ALA A 249 11.43 -11.88 2.45
CA ALA A 249 10.09 -12.05 2.99
C ALA A 249 9.02 -12.33 1.93
N THR A 250 9.10 -11.70 0.75
CA THR A 250 8.19 -11.99 -0.38
C THR A 250 8.36 -13.43 -0.85
N GLN A 251 9.62 -13.88 -1.00
CA GLN A 251 9.93 -15.26 -1.36
C GLN A 251 9.48 -16.25 -0.29
N ALA A 252 9.59 -15.89 0.99
CA ALA A 252 9.11 -16.69 2.11
C ALA A 252 7.59 -16.88 2.05
N SER A 253 6.84 -15.82 1.73
CA SER A 253 5.38 -15.90 1.53
C SER A 253 5.02 -16.85 0.39
N MET A 254 5.72 -16.77 -0.74
CA MET A 254 5.53 -17.70 -1.85
C MET A 254 5.82 -19.15 -1.44
N LEU A 255 6.91 -19.36 -0.69
CA LEU A 255 7.32 -20.67 -0.22
C LEU A 255 6.28 -21.29 0.73
N VAL A 256 5.69 -20.52 1.65
CA VAL A 256 4.61 -21.02 2.55
C VAL A 256 3.43 -21.54 1.74
N VAL A 257 2.99 -20.77 0.74
CA VAL A 257 1.89 -21.18 -0.15
C VAL A 257 2.26 -22.42 -0.97
N CYS A 258 3.46 -22.43 -1.57
CA CYS A 258 3.90 -23.53 -2.42
C CYS A 258 4.11 -24.85 -1.65
N LEU A 259 4.50 -24.81 -0.38
CA LEU A 259 4.75 -25.99 0.44
C LEU A 259 3.48 -26.86 0.63
N PHE A 260 2.29 -26.29 0.53
CA PHE A 260 1.04 -27.06 0.61
C PHE A 260 0.83 -27.99 -0.60
N PHE A 261 1.50 -27.76 -1.74
CA PHE A 261 1.55 -28.71 -2.85
C PHE A 261 2.50 -29.90 -2.60
N THR A 262 3.36 -29.84 -1.57
CA THR A 262 4.28 -30.93 -1.18
C THR A 262 4.16 -31.27 0.31
N PRO A 263 3.03 -31.86 0.75
CA PRO A 263 2.81 -32.19 2.17
C PRO A 263 3.87 -33.14 2.75
N ARG A 264 4.56 -33.91 1.90
CA ARG A 264 5.69 -34.77 2.30
C ARG A 264 6.77 -33.98 3.03
N TYR A 265 7.13 -32.79 2.55
CA TYR A 265 8.14 -31.94 3.19
C TYR A 265 7.70 -31.58 4.61
N LEU A 266 6.47 -31.09 4.73
CA LEU A 266 5.89 -30.62 5.99
C LEU A 266 5.76 -31.75 7.04
N HIS A 267 5.40 -32.97 6.61
CA HIS A 267 5.23 -34.10 7.54
C HIS A 267 6.53 -34.84 7.88
N THR A 268 7.41 -35.08 6.90
CA THR A 268 8.49 -36.07 7.02
C THR A 268 9.90 -35.50 6.88
N ASP A 269 10.10 -34.44 6.08
CA ASP A 269 11.44 -33.95 5.76
C ASP A 269 11.94 -32.90 6.76
N THR A 270 12.40 -33.38 7.91
CA THR A 270 12.91 -32.51 8.99
C THR A 270 14.14 -31.72 8.56
N SER A 271 14.97 -32.24 7.65
CA SER A 271 16.20 -31.57 7.20
C SER A 271 15.86 -30.37 6.33
N ARG A 272 15.03 -30.56 5.29
CA ARG A 272 14.59 -29.47 4.42
C ARG A 272 13.77 -28.44 5.18
N MET A 273 12.89 -28.87 6.09
CA MET A 273 12.13 -27.94 6.92
C MET A 273 13.02 -27.12 7.85
N ARG A 274 14.10 -27.70 8.39
CA ARG A 274 15.09 -26.94 9.18
C ARG A 274 15.76 -25.84 8.37
N GLU A 275 16.25 -26.17 7.18
CA GLU A 275 16.84 -25.18 6.27
C GLU A 275 15.86 -24.04 5.97
N ILE A 276 14.59 -24.37 5.68
CA ILE A 276 13.55 -23.38 5.39
C ILE A 276 13.27 -22.49 6.61
N VAL A 277 13.01 -23.07 7.78
CA VAL A 277 12.63 -22.30 8.97
C VAL A 277 13.77 -21.43 9.45
N ASP A 278 15.01 -21.94 9.49
CA ASP A 278 16.15 -21.16 9.95
C ASP A 278 16.49 -20.00 8.99
N LYS A 279 16.30 -20.19 7.68
CA LYS A 279 16.54 -19.17 6.65
C LYS A 279 15.47 -18.09 6.61
N PHE A 280 14.19 -18.47 6.65
CA PHE A 280 13.08 -17.55 6.35
C PHE A 280 12.27 -17.13 7.59
N PHE A 281 12.25 -17.96 8.64
CA PHE A 281 11.38 -17.78 9.81
C PHE A 281 12.13 -17.82 11.16
N PRO A 282 13.27 -17.10 11.32
CA PRO A 282 14.01 -17.08 12.58
C PRO A 282 13.19 -16.48 13.75
N SER A 283 12.34 -15.50 13.44
CA SER A 283 11.48 -14.81 14.43
C SER A 283 10.19 -14.27 13.82
N ASN A 284 9.84 -14.74 12.61
CA ASN A 284 8.66 -14.31 11.85
C ASN A 284 7.70 -15.48 11.71
N TRP A 285 6.62 -15.49 12.48
CA TRP A 285 5.59 -16.54 12.37
C TRP A 285 4.26 -16.05 11.81
N VAL A 286 4.09 -14.73 11.68
CA VAL A 286 2.97 -14.14 10.95
C VAL A 286 3.48 -13.73 9.56
N VAL A 287 2.91 -14.32 8.52
CA VAL A 287 3.37 -14.17 7.14
C VAL A 287 2.24 -13.59 6.27
N PRO A 288 2.47 -12.50 5.51
CA PRO A 288 1.50 -11.98 4.56
C PRO A 288 1.50 -12.84 3.28
N ILE A 289 0.43 -13.60 3.01
CA ILE A 289 0.37 -14.48 1.84
C ILE A 289 0.02 -13.74 0.55
N TYR A 290 -0.74 -12.64 0.62
CA TYR A 290 -1.07 -11.79 -0.53
C TYR A 290 -1.59 -10.43 -0.03
N MET A 291 -1.02 -9.31 -0.49
CA MET A 291 -1.47 -7.92 -0.17
C MET A 291 -1.97 -7.75 1.27
N GLY A 292 -1.12 -8.07 2.25
CA GLY A 292 -1.41 -7.90 3.67
C GLY A 292 -2.39 -8.91 4.30
N VAL A 293 -2.91 -9.88 3.54
CA VAL A 293 -3.65 -11.02 4.08
C VAL A 293 -2.70 -11.94 4.84
N THR A 294 -2.82 -12.00 6.16
CA THR A 294 -1.85 -12.64 7.06
C THR A 294 -2.25 -14.03 7.50
N ILE A 295 -1.29 -14.95 7.52
CA ILE A 295 -1.40 -16.32 8.05
C ILE A 295 -0.44 -16.52 9.22
N ASN A 296 -0.86 -17.28 10.23
CA ASN A 296 0.02 -17.72 11.29
C ASN A 296 0.56 -19.14 10.99
N ILE A 297 1.85 -19.25 10.69
CA ILE A 297 2.45 -20.54 10.35
C ILE A 297 2.57 -21.49 11.54
N ILE A 298 2.57 -21.00 12.79
CA ILE A 298 2.55 -21.87 13.98
C ILE A 298 1.23 -22.65 14.01
N ASP A 299 0.13 -21.97 13.73
CA ASP A 299 -1.19 -22.59 13.72
C ASP A 299 -1.40 -23.46 12.46
N TYR A 300 -1.05 -22.94 11.28
CA TYR A 300 -1.23 -23.65 10.02
C TYR A 300 -0.30 -24.85 9.84
N TRP A 301 0.82 -24.92 10.57
CA TRP A 301 1.70 -26.08 10.56
C TRP A 301 1.56 -27.01 11.76
N GLU A 302 0.55 -26.81 12.61
CA GLU A 302 0.34 -27.59 13.84
C GLU A 302 0.19 -29.11 13.57
N ASN A 303 -0.45 -29.48 12.45
CA ASN A 303 -0.68 -30.88 12.05
C ASN A 303 0.53 -31.51 11.32
N PHE A 304 1.54 -30.71 10.96
CA PHE A 304 2.70 -31.16 10.18
C PHE A 304 3.89 -31.45 11.09
N LYS A 305 4.16 -32.73 11.37
CA LYS A 305 5.16 -33.17 12.37
C LYS A 305 6.54 -32.54 12.19
N ALA A 306 7.12 -32.59 10.97
CA ALA A 306 8.44 -32.04 10.72
C ALA A 306 8.45 -30.50 10.84
N ALA A 307 7.50 -29.84 10.19
CA ALA A 307 7.37 -28.37 10.23
C ALA A 307 7.15 -27.85 11.67
N LYS A 308 6.20 -28.44 12.42
CA LYS A 308 5.93 -28.09 13.82
C LYS A 308 7.15 -28.27 14.71
N SER A 309 7.86 -29.41 14.58
CA SER A 309 9.04 -29.71 15.40
C SER A 309 10.13 -28.66 15.20
N VAL A 310 10.45 -28.35 13.93
CA VAL A 310 11.46 -27.36 13.58
C VAL A 310 11.04 -25.95 14.02
N LEU A 311 9.82 -25.53 13.65
CA LEU A 311 9.32 -24.19 13.99
C LEU A 311 9.26 -23.96 15.49
N ASN A 312 8.99 -24.99 16.29
CA ASN A 312 8.99 -24.87 17.74
C ASN A 312 10.37 -24.59 18.34
N ASN A 313 11.43 -25.08 17.70
CA ASN A 313 12.80 -24.84 18.13
C ASN A 313 13.25 -23.42 17.78
N THR A 314 12.81 -22.89 16.64
CA THR A 314 13.19 -21.56 16.15
C THR A 314 12.29 -20.47 16.72
N CYS A 315 10.97 -20.54 16.54
CA CYS A 315 10.01 -19.59 17.09
C CYS A 315 9.69 -19.90 18.57
N ASN A 316 10.52 -19.38 19.48
CA ASN A 316 10.36 -19.51 20.92
C ASN A 316 10.55 -18.16 21.64
N GLY A 317 10.06 -18.07 22.88
CA GLY A 317 10.10 -16.83 23.65
C GLY A 317 11.52 -16.31 23.95
N LYS A 318 12.54 -17.17 23.96
CA LYS A 318 13.93 -16.73 24.09
C LYS A 318 14.39 -15.99 22.85
N MET A 319 14.18 -16.56 21.65
CA MET A 319 14.56 -15.89 20.40
C MET A 319 13.82 -14.58 20.18
N VAL A 320 12.53 -14.51 20.55
CA VAL A 320 11.76 -13.25 20.49
C VAL A 320 12.36 -12.18 21.40
N ARG A 321 12.73 -12.54 22.64
CA ARG A 321 13.40 -11.63 23.57
C ARG A 321 14.80 -11.22 23.09
N ASP A 322 15.58 -12.14 22.54
CA ASP A 322 16.91 -11.85 22.01
C ASP A 322 16.83 -10.92 20.78
N PHE A 323 15.84 -11.12 19.91
CA PHE A 323 15.55 -10.24 18.78
C PHE A 323 15.14 -8.85 19.26
N PHE A 324 14.27 -8.78 20.27
CA PHE A 324 13.87 -7.52 20.88
C PHE A 324 15.04 -6.82 21.59
N ALA A 325 15.88 -7.51 22.33
CA ALA A 325 17.04 -6.89 23.00
C ALA A 325 17.95 -6.15 22.01
N LYS A 326 18.04 -6.62 20.76
CA LYS A 326 18.79 -5.97 19.68
C LYS A 326 18.07 -4.77 19.05
N ARG A 327 16.72 -4.72 19.05
CA ARG A 327 15.92 -3.77 18.24
C ARG A 327 14.85 -3.01 19.01
N GLY A 328 14.65 -3.28 20.29
CA GLY A 328 13.47 -2.91 21.04
C GLY A 328 13.42 -1.46 21.49
N GLY A 329 14.58 -0.86 21.75
CA GLY A 329 14.72 0.58 22.02
C GLY A 329 14.77 1.44 20.76
N SER A 330 14.56 0.87 19.57
CA SER A 330 14.83 1.59 18.31
C SER A 330 13.76 2.60 17.96
N ILE A 331 12.48 2.41 18.34
CA ILE A 331 11.39 3.28 17.87
C ILE A 331 11.66 4.75 18.22
N PRO A 332 11.90 5.15 19.48
CA PRO A 332 12.14 6.56 19.79
C PRO A 332 13.41 7.10 19.13
N MET A 333 14.46 6.27 19.05
CA MET A 333 15.72 6.66 18.40
C MET A 333 15.53 6.91 16.89
N LEU A 334 14.83 6.00 16.20
CA LEU A 334 14.56 6.09 14.77
C LEU A 334 13.65 7.28 14.46
N THR A 335 12.57 7.46 15.23
CA THR A 335 11.69 8.63 15.12
C THR A 335 12.45 9.94 15.31
N ASN A 336 13.31 10.03 16.32
CA ASN A 336 14.11 11.24 16.54
C ASN A 336 15.08 11.51 15.37
N LYS A 337 15.70 10.47 14.81
CA LYS A 337 16.60 10.60 13.65
C LYS A 337 15.84 10.99 12.38
N THR A 338 14.68 10.42 12.12
CA THR A 338 13.85 10.80 10.97
C THR A 338 13.38 12.24 11.11
N HIS A 339 12.90 12.65 12.30
CA HIS A 339 12.53 14.04 12.58
C HIS A 339 13.68 15.02 12.39
N GLN A 340 14.89 14.68 12.83
CA GLN A 340 16.07 15.54 12.64
C GLN A 340 16.34 15.83 11.16
N LEU A 341 16.22 14.83 10.29
CA LEU A 341 16.37 15.00 8.84
C LEU A 341 15.19 15.78 8.22
N LEU A 342 13.98 15.59 8.76
CA LEU A 342 12.78 16.25 8.25
C LEU A 342 12.67 17.74 8.63
N LYS A 343 13.52 18.24 9.54
CA LYS A 343 13.59 19.66 9.88
C LYS A 343 13.89 20.50 8.63
N GLU A 344 13.18 21.61 8.48
CA GLU A 344 13.35 22.54 7.37
C GLU A 344 14.81 22.95 7.20
N GLY A 345 15.29 22.96 5.95
CA GLY A 345 16.66 23.31 5.59
C GLY A 345 17.72 22.23 5.81
N THR A 346 17.37 21.05 6.34
CA THR A 346 18.35 19.96 6.57
C THR A 346 18.55 19.09 5.32
N LEU A 347 17.46 18.62 4.71
CA LEU A 347 17.49 17.82 3.47
C LEU A 347 17.64 18.73 2.25
N THR A 348 18.84 19.24 2.02
CA THR A 348 19.21 19.91 0.77
C THR A 348 19.73 18.90 -0.25
N ASP A 349 19.73 19.29 -1.53
CA ASP A 349 20.26 18.50 -2.64
C ASP A 349 21.70 18.00 -2.34
N ASP A 350 22.57 18.89 -1.87
CA ASP A 350 23.96 18.57 -1.49
C ASP A 350 24.05 17.61 -0.31
N PHE A 351 23.21 17.81 0.71
CA PHE A 351 23.22 16.95 1.89
C PHE A 351 22.84 15.51 1.53
N VAL A 352 21.86 15.34 0.64
CA VAL A 352 21.43 14.03 0.14
C VAL A 352 22.55 13.36 -0.65
N LEU A 353 23.22 14.09 -1.55
CA LEU A 353 24.37 13.57 -2.32
C LEU A 353 25.50 13.08 -1.40
N ASP A 354 25.81 13.84 -0.34
CA ASP A 354 26.90 13.52 0.58
C ASP A 354 26.53 12.40 1.59
N ASN A 355 25.24 12.19 1.88
CA ASN A 355 24.78 11.26 2.94
C ASN A 355 23.80 10.17 2.49
N ILE A 356 23.61 9.94 1.20
CA ILE A 356 22.60 9.01 0.66
C ILE A 356 22.64 7.63 1.31
N ASN A 357 23.83 7.03 1.47
CA ASN A 357 23.98 5.70 2.08
C ASN A 357 23.52 5.68 3.55
N LYS A 358 23.77 6.76 4.32
CA LYS A 358 23.33 6.86 5.72
C LYS A 358 21.80 7.02 5.78
N ILE A 359 21.23 7.80 4.88
CA ILE A 359 19.78 8.02 4.79
C ILE A 359 19.07 6.71 4.42
N LEU A 360 19.54 6.00 3.39
CA LEU A 360 18.98 4.71 2.98
C LEU A 360 19.08 3.67 4.10
N ASN A 361 20.21 3.62 4.83
CA ASN A 361 20.35 2.74 5.99
C ASN A 361 19.38 3.10 7.13
N LEU A 362 19.10 4.38 7.37
CA LEU A 362 18.10 4.78 8.36
C LEU A 362 16.70 4.31 7.93
N LEU A 363 16.31 4.54 6.68
CA LEU A 363 15.03 4.11 6.11
C LEU A 363 14.87 2.60 6.16
N LEU A 364 15.92 1.86 5.77
CA LEU A 364 15.97 0.40 5.85
C LEU A 364 15.66 -0.09 7.27
N ASN A 365 16.36 0.45 8.27
CA ASN A 365 16.15 0.06 9.67
C ASN A 365 14.75 0.42 10.16
N SER A 366 14.22 1.58 9.77
CA SER A 366 12.84 1.99 10.10
C SER A 366 11.81 1.01 9.52
N ASN A 367 11.90 0.67 8.23
CA ASN A 367 10.97 -0.26 7.58
C ASN A 367 11.09 -1.69 8.12
N LEU A 368 12.29 -2.15 8.47
CA LEU A 368 12.49 -3.44 9.11
C LEU A 368 11.75 -3.53 10.46
N VAL A 369 11.88 -2.49 11.28
CA VAL A 369 11.20 -2.41 12.59
C VAL A 369 9.69 -2.30 12.40
N LEU A 370 9.22 -1.44 11.49
CA LEU A 370 7.80 -1.29 11.18
C LEU A 370 7.18 -2.60 10.68
N ARG A 371 7.83 -3.28 9.73
CA ARG A 371 7.33 -4.56 9.20
C ARG A 371 7.13 -5.59 10.29
N TRP A 372 8.14 -5.76 11.14
CA TRP A 372 8.08 -6.74 12.21
C TRP A 372 6.99 -6.41 13.23
N LEU A 373 6.91 -5.14 13.67
CA LEU A 373 5.92 -4.71 14.66
C LEU A 373 4.49 -4.75 14.13
N LEU A 374 4.26 -4.35 12.88
CA LEU A 374 2.92 -4.38 12.28
C LEU A 374 2.43 -5.83 12.16
N LEU A 375 3.27 -6.76 11.67
CA LEU A 375 2.87 -8.16 11.51
C LEU A 375 2.64 -8.89 12.84
N HIS A 376 3.41 -8.59 13.89
CA HIS A 376 3.35 -9.35 15.14
C HIS A 376 2.50 -8.71 16.25
N ASN A 377 2.08 -7.45 16.11
CA ASN A 377 1.15 -6.80 17.05
C ASN A 377 -0.31 -6.79 16.55
N THR A 378 -0.54 -6.92 15.24
CA THR A 378 -1.91 -6.96 14.68
C THR A 378 -2.51 -8.36 14.76
N ASP A 379 -3.83 -8.45 14.61
CA ASP A 379 -4.52 -9.74 14.54
C ASP A 379 -4.31 -10.38 13.16
N VAL A 380 -4.25 -11.69 13.16
CA VAL A 380 -4.07 -12.50 11.94
C VAL A 380 -5.41 -12.60 11.22
N ILE A 381 -5.42 -12.43 9.90
CA ILE A 381 -6.65 -12.45 9.10
C ILE A 381 -7.19 -13.87 8.99
N PHE A 382 -6.34 -14.84 8.65
CA PHE A 382 -6.72 -16.24 8.72
C PHE A 382 -6.95 -16.67 10.17
N TYR A 383 -7.94 -17.54 10.37
CA TYR A 383 -8.30 -18.04 11.68
C TYR A 383 -7.09 -18.61 12.44
N ASP A 384 -6.92 -18.20 13.70
CA ASP A 384 -5.84 -18.63 14.61
C ASP A 384 -6.38 -18.99 16.00
N HIS A 385 -6.22 -20.25 16.41
CA HIS A 385 -6.55 -20.72 17.76
C HIS A 385 -5.31 -21.11 18.58
N ASN A 386 -4.11 -20.96 18.03
CA ASN A 386 -2.92 -21.53 18.65
C ASN A 386 -2.51 -20.77 19.92
N ARG A 387 -2.52 -21.47 21.05
CA ARG A 387 -2.16 -20.90 22.35
C ARG A 387 -0.72 -20.41 22.40
N LYS A 388 0.21 -21.11 21.75
CA LYS A 388 1.63 -20.72 21.72
C LYS A 388 1.82 -19.42 20.94
N SER A 389 1.12 -19.26 19.82
CA SER A 389 1.12 -18.00 19.05
C SER A 389 0.69 -16.81 19.90
N LYS A 390 -0.42 -16.96 20.63
CA LYS A 390 -0.93 -15.92 21.54
C LYS A 390 0.08 -15.56 22.64
N GLN A 391 0.74 -16.56 23.24
CA GLN A 391 1.81 -16.33 24.22
C GLN A 391 3.01 -15.58 23.63
N LEU A 392 3.40 -15.89 22.39
CA LEU A 392 4.48 -15.16 21.71
C LEU A 392 4.06 -13.71 21.43
N LYS A 393 2.83 -13.49 20.97
CA LYS A 393 2.26 -12.13 20.78
C LYS A 393 2.25 -11.33 22.09
N GLU A 394 1.83 -11.93 23.20
CA GLU A 394 1.90 -11.29 24.53
C GLU A 394 3.32 -10.90 24.94
N ILE A 395 4.31 -11.76 24.65
CA ILE A 395 5.73 -11.44 24.86
C ILE A 395 6.12 -10.23 24.01
N VAL A 396 5.76 -10.20 22.73
CA VAL A 396 6.05 -9.05 21.85
C VAL A 396 5.43 -7.77 22.40
N LEU A 397 4.15 -7.78 22.78
CA LEU A 397 3.45 -6.62 23.32
C LEU A 397 4.11 -6.09 24.60
N LYS A 398 4.51 -7.01 25.49
CA LYS A 398 5.16 -6.67 26.76
C LYS A 398 6.55 -6.09 26.55
N GLU A 399 7.39 -6.75 25.76
CA GLU A 399 8.76 -6.32 25.52
C GLU A 399 8.77 -4.96 24.78
N THR A 400 7.92 -4.81 23.75
CA THR A 400 7.84 -3.58 22.94
C THR A 400 7.26 -2.37 23.66
N ASN A 401 6.69 -2.55 24.87
CA ASN A 401 5.88 -1.54 25.55
C ASN A 401 4.90 -0.88 24.56
N TYR A 402 4.13 -1.76 23.90
CA TYR A 402 3.37 -1.45 22.69
C TYR A 402 2.55 -0.17 22.83
N ASP A 403 2.87 0.80 21.98
CA ASP A 403 2.22 2.10 21.91
C ASP A 403 1.88 2.38 20.44
N PRO A 404 0.60 2.20 20.05
CA PRO A 404 0.15 2.40 18.67
C PRO A 404 0.49 3.79 18.12
N LEU A 405 0.47 4.83 18.95
CA LEU A 405 0.74 6.21 18.53
C LEU A 405 2.20 6.41 18.17
N LYS A 406 3.13 5.80 18.93
CA LYS A 406 4.57 5.85 18.60
C LYS A 406 4.90 5.11 17.32
N ILE A 407 4.24 3.97 17.09
CA ILE A 407 4.41 3.20 15.85
C ILE A 407 3.84 4.00 14.67
N LEU A 408 2.67 4.61 14.84
CA LEU A 408 2.07 5.49 13.83
C LEU A 408 2.98 6.67 13.50
N GLU A 409 3.57 7.34 14.50
CA GLU A 409 4.49 8.46 14.27
C GLU A 409 5.78 8.03 13.56
N LEU A 410 6.35 6.87 13.90
CA LEU A 410 7.48 6.30 13.15
C LEU A 410 7.08 6.00 11.69
N MET A 411 5.89 5.46 11.47
CA MET A 411 5.38 5.13 10.14
C MET A 411 5.17 6.39 9.29
N ILE A 412 4.56 7.44 9.84
CA ILE A 412 4.36 8.73 9.16
C ILE A 412 5.70 9.39 8.86
N SER A 413 6.59 9.51 9.84
CA SER A 413 7.90 10.16 9.64
C SER A 413 8.79 9.38 8.66
N THR A 414 8.71 8.06 8.64
CA THR A 414 9.45 7.23 7.66
C THR A 414 8.89 7.45 6.25
N ALA A 415 7.56 7.42 6.07
CA ALA A 415 6.93 7.68 4.78
C ALA A 415 7.22 9.10 4.26
N GLU A 416 7.22 10.10 5.15
CA GLU A 416 7.56 11.48 4.81
C GLU A 416 9.02 11.61 4.32
N LEU A 417 9.95 10.95 5.02
CA LEU A 417 11.36 10.95 4.64
C LEU A 417 11.59 10.24 3.30
N GLU A 418 10.94 9.09 3.07
CA GLU A 418 10.99 8.38 1.79
C GLU A 418 10.50 9.23 0.64
N LEU A 419 9.37 9.93 0.82
CA LEU A 419 8.80 10.78 -0.22
C LEU A 419 9.76 11.92 -0.57
N LYS A 420 10.26 12.66 0.43
CA LYS A 420 11.20 13.78 0.20
C LYS A 420 12.49 13.31 -0.47
N VAL A 421 13.06 12.19 0.00
CA VAL A 421 14.31 11.64 -0.58
C VAL A 421 14.07 11.19 -2.02
N ARG A 422 12.93 10.54 -2.31
CA ARG A 422 12.57 10.14 -3.68
C ARG A 422 12.45 11.35 -4.61
N GLU A 423 11.74 12.40 -4.17
CA GLU A 423 11.59 13.64 -4.95
C GLU A 423 12.95 14.30 -5.25
N ILE A 424 13.84 14.38 -4.25
CA ILE A 424 15.18 14.93 -4.43
C ILE A 424 16.01 14.06 -5.38
N LEU A 425 15.99 12.74 -5.22
CA LEU A 425 16.75 11.82 -6.08
C LEU A 425 16.27 11.87 -7.54
N ASN A 426 14.96 11.91 -7.78
CA ASN A 426 14.41 12.04 -9.14
C ASN A 426 14.87 13.36 -9.77
N LYS A 427 14.72 14.48 -9.07
CA LYS A 427 15.20 15.80 -9.53
C LYS A 427 16.71 15.79 -9.83
N LEU A 428 17.51 15.18 -8.98
CA LEU A 428 18.97 15.11 -9.16
C LEU A 428 19.36 14.20 -10.34
N LEU A 429 18.64 13.11 -10.58
CA LEU A 429 18.89 12.21 -11.70
C LEU A 429 18.48 12.85 -13.03
N GLU A 430 17.32 13.51 -13.09
CA GLU A 430 16.86 14.24 -14.28
C GLU A 430 17.86 15.34 -14.69
N ASN A 431 18.36 16.10 -13.72
CA ASN A 431 19.31 17.21 -13.96
C ASN A 431 20.78 16.76 -13.97
N ARG A 432 21.08 15.47 -13.90
CA ARG A 432 22.45 14.94 -13.69
C ARG A 432 23.43 15.39 -14.78
N ILE A 433 23.01 15.28 -16.05
CA ILE A 433 23.86 15.61 -17.21
C ILE A 433 24.07 17.13 -17.30
N GLU A 434 23.01 17.91 -17.07
CA GLU A 434 23.08 19.37 -17.09
C GLU A 434 23.99 19.90 -15.97
N SER A 435 23.82 19.39 -14.75
CA SER A 435 24.67 19.71 -13.59
C SER A 435 26.13 19.33 -13.84
N TRP A 436 26.37 18.15 -14.43
CA TRP A 436 27.72 17.72 -14.80
C TRP A 436 28.37 18.69 -15.80
N ASN A 437 27.66 19.08 -16.86
CA ASN A 437 28.22 19.99 -17.86
C ASN A 437 28.41 21.41 -17.32
N ALA A 438 27.49 21.92 -16.50
CA ALA A 438 27.60 23.23 -15.88
C ALA A 438 28.81 23.31 -14.93
N ASN A 439 28.95 22.33 -14.03
CA ASN A 439 30.08 22.29 -13.09
C ASN A 439 31.42 22.06 -13.80
N LYS A 440 31.41 21.31 -14.92
CA LYS A 440 32.59 21.17 -15.78
C LYS A 440 33.00 22.50 -16.40
N ALA A 441 32.05 23.29 -16.91
CA ALA A 441 32.32 24.60 -17.49
C ALA A 441 32.88 25.57 -16.43
N LEU A 442 32.27 25.61 -15.24
CA LEU A 442 32.73 26.44 -14.12
C LEU A 442 34.14 26.07 -13.67
N ALA A 443 34.44 24.77 -13.55
CA ALA A 443 35.79 24.31 -13.21
C ALA A 443 36.82 24.72 -14.28
N ILE A 444 36.49 24.60 -15.57
CA ILE A 444 37.39 25.01 -16.65
C ILE A 444 37.62 26.52 -16.61
N GLU A 445 36.56 27.33 -16.48
CA GLU A 445 36.64 28.80 -16.43
C GLU A 445 37.49 29.29 -15.26
N ALA A 446 37.31 28.71 -14.06
CA ALA A 446 38.08 29.06 -12.87
C ALA A 446 39.57 28.67 -13.01
N ILE A 447 39.86 27.49 -13.58
CA ILE A 447 41.24 27.00 -13.79
C ILE A 447 41.95 27.78 -14.92
N ASP A 448 41.25 28.10 -16.01
CA ASP A 448 41.80 28.95 -17.08
C ASP A 448 42.02 30.39 -16.57
N SER A 449 41.15 30.92 -15.72
CA SER A 449 41.37 32.21 -15.04
C SER A 449 42.61 32.19 -14.15
N LEU A 450 42.89 31.09 -13.45
CA LEU A 450 44.14 30.90 -12.71
C LEU A 450 45.35 30.89 -13.65
N SER A 451 45.28 30.18 -14.77
CA SER A 451 46.33 30.17 -15.80
C SER A 451 46.63 31.57 -16.33
N GLU A 452 45.59 32.38 -16.60
CA GLU A 452 45.74 33.76 -17.06
C GLU A 452 46.39 34.68 -16.01
N LEU A 453 46.08 34.52 -14.72
CA LEU A 453 46.67 35.33 -13.65
C LEU A 453 48.20 35.17 -13.54
N PHE A 454 48.72 33.96 -13.81
CA PHE A 454 50.17 33.70 -13.81
C PHE A 454 50.89 34.04 -15.13
N SER A 455 50.14 34.44 -16.17
CA SER A 455 50.67 34.79 -17.51
C SER A 455 51.20 36.23 -17.63
N GLY A 456 51.02 37.07 -16.60
CA GLY A 456 51.45 38.47 -16.62
C GLY A 456 50.58 39.42 -17.46
N ALA A 457 49.55 38.93 -18.17
CA ALA A 457 48.73 39.72 -19.09
C ALA A 457 47.72 40.67 -18.40
N LYS A 458 47.32 40.41 -17.14
CA LYS A 458 46.39 41.24 -16.37
C LYS A 458 47.16 42.12 -15.37
N HIS A 459 47.47 43.37 -15.76
CA HIS A 459 48.19 44.36 -14.91
C HIS A 459 47.47 44.79 -13.61
N ILE A 460 46.25 44.30 -13.36
CA ILE A 460 45.39 44.75 -12.25
C ILE A 460 45.75 44.08 -10.91
N THR A 461 46.46 42.95 -10.92
CA THR A 461 46.88 42.22 -9.71
C THR A 461 48.40 42.10 -9.65
N LYS A 462 49.02 42.44 -8.50
CA LYS A 462 50.47 42.35 -8.26
C LYS A 462 50.93 40.90 -8.06
N ILE A 463 50.70 40.03 -9.04
CA ILE A 463 51.10 38.62 -9.00
C ILE A 463 52.40 38.47 -9.80
N GLN A 464 53.37 37.71 -9.28
CA GLN A 464 54.61 37.40 -10.00
C GLN A 464 54.32 36.40 -11.12
N GLU A 465 54.78 36.71 -12.33
CA GLU A 465 54.67 35.83 -13.50
C GLU A 465 55.35 34.49 -13.24
N ASN A 466 54.67 33.38 -13.57
CA ASN A 466 55.20 32.03 -13.40
C ASN A 466 54.72 31.12 -14.53
N GLU A 467 55.56 30.97 -15.56
CA GLU A 467 55.27 30.13 -16.73
C GLU A 467 55.04 28.65 -16.40
N GLN A 468 55.67 28.13 -15.33
CA GLN A 468 55.47 26.74 -14.91
C GLN A 468 54.06 26.52 -14.35
N LEU A 469 53.58 27.42 -13.47
CA LEU A 469 52.23 27.34 -12.91
C LEU A 469 51.16 27.58 -13.97
N LYS A 470 51.38 28.51 -14.90
CA LYS A 470 50.50 28.74 -16.05
C LYS A 470 50.32 27.48 -16.89
N LEU A 471 51.41 26.85 -17.33
CA LEU A 471 51.36 25.60 -18.10
C LEU A 471 50.71 24.47 -17.29
N TRP A 472 50.94 24.42 -15.98
CA TRP A 472 50.34 23.44 -15.09
C TRP A 472 48.82 23.59 -15.02
N PHE A 473 48.29 24.78 -14.69
CA PHE A 473 46.84 25.03 -14.63
C PHE A 473 46.17 24.81 -15.99
N HIS A 474 46.79 25.25 -17.09
CA HIS A 474 46.27 24.99 -18.43
C HIS A 474 46.20 23.48 -18.77
N ASN A 475 47.16 22.69 -18.30
CA ASN A 475 47.11 21.23 -18.44
C ASN A 475 46.00 20.61 -17.57
N ILE A 476 45.75 21.12 -16.36
CA ILE A 476 44.62 20.71 -15.53
C ILE A 476 43.30 21.03 -16.25
N ALA A 477 43.13 22.23 -16.81
CA ALA A 477 41.93 22.61 -17.58
C ALA A 477 41.69 21.66 -18.76
N LYS A 478 42.73 21.30 -19.53
CA LYS A 478 42.64 20.28 -20.59
C LYS A 478 42.22 18.90 -20.06
N GLN A 479 42.74 18.52 -18.89
CA GLN A 479 42.35 17.25 -18.26
C GLN A 479 40.89 17.26 -17.80
N VAL A 480 40.37 18.37 -17.28
CA VAL A 480 38.94 18.55 -16.97
C VAL A 480 38.11 18.52 -18.25
N ALA A 481 38.52 19.24 -19.31
CA ALA A 481 37.84 19.23 -20.61
C ALA A 481 37.74 17.83 -21.23
N SER A 482 38.77 16.98 -21.03
CA SER A 482 38.80 15.60 -21.51
C SER A 482 37.88 14.62 -20.77
N LEU A 483 37.19 15.05 -19.70
CA LEU A 483 36.16 14.24 -19.04
C LEU A 483 34.95 14.11 -19.98
N GLY A 484 34.86 13.00 -20.70
CA GLY A 484 33.79 12.73 -21.67
C GLY A 484 32.62 11.94 -21.10
N ASP A 485 31.52 11.92 -21.87
CA ASP A 485 30.36 11.05 -21.65
C ASP A 485 30.61 9.64 -22.24
N PRO A 486 30.15 8.56 -21.57
CA PRO A 486 29.41 8.56 -20.30
C PRO A 486 30.29 8.71 -19.06
N ILE A 487 29.72 9.25 -17.98
CA ILE A 487 30.33 9.32 -16.65
C ILE A 487 30.77 7.90 -16.23
N SER A 488 32.09 7.69 -16.17
CA SER A 488 32.67 6.38 -15.88
C SER A 488 33.39 6.36 -14.54
N SER A 489 33.65 5.17 -13.99
CA SER A 489 34.50 5.00 -12.81
C SER A 489 35.93 5.56 -13.01
N LYS A 490 36.40 5.64 -14.26
CA LYS A 490 37.67 6.30 -14.62
C LYS A 490 37.55 7.82 -14.50
N SER A 491 36.43 8.40 -14.92
CA SER A 491 36.14 9.83 -14.80
C SER A 491 36.13 10.25 -13.33
N ILE A 492 35.48 9.46 -12.45
CA ILE A 492 35.46 9.67 -10.99
C ILE A 492 36.89 9.71 -10.43
N LYS A 493 37.71 8.68 -10.71
CA LYS A 493 39.10 8.62 -10.24
C LYS A 493 39.93 9.82 -10.72
N LYS A 494 39.74 10.24 -11.97
CA LYS A 494 40.46 11.38 -12.55
C LYS A 494 40.06 12.69 -11.87
N VAL A 495 38.77 12.92 -11.61
CA VAL A 495 38.31 14.10 -10.86
C VAL A 495 38.89 14.11 -9.43
N THR A 496 38.91 12.97 -8.73
CA THR A 496 39.53 12.88 -7.40
C THR A 496 41.02 13.24 -7.42
N GLN A 497 41.76 12.77 -8.43
CA GLN A 497 43.18 13.13 -8.59
C GLN A 497 43.38 14.61 -8.88
N LEU A 498 42.50 15.23 -9.67
CA LEU A 498 42.57 16.67 -9.97
C LEU A 498 42.28 17.51 -8.72
N ILE A 499 41.32 17.11 -7.88
CA ILE A 499 41.05 17.78 -6.59
C ILE A 499 42.30 17.69 -5.69
N GLN A 500 42.89 16.50 -5.55
CA GLN A 500 44.10 16.32 -4.75
C GLN A 500 45.26 17.17 -5.26
N ALA A 501 45.45 17.23 -6.58
CA ALA A 501 46.48 18.04 -7.21
C ALA A 501 46.30 19.55 -6.94
N LEU A 502 45.05 20.03 -6.89
CA LEU A 502 44.75 21.42 -6.53
C LEU A 502 44.95 21.70 -5.04
N ASP A 503 44.65 20.74 -4.16
CA ASP A 503 44.93 20.85 -2.72
C ASP A 503 46.45 20.91 -2.45
N GLU A 504 47.25 20.09 -3.14
CA GLU A 504 48.72 20.11 -3.04
C GLU A 504 49.31 21.45 -3.53
N VAL A 505 48.75 22.03 -4.59
CA VAL A 505 49.20 23.34 -5.11
C VAL A 505 48.87 24.48 -4.15
N GLU A 506 47.78 24.40 -3.39
CA GLU A 506 47.45 25.42 -2.38
C GLU A 506 48.51 25.50 -1.26
N GLU A 507 49.26 24.43 -1.00
CA GLU A 507 50.31 24.39 0.03
C GLU A 507 51.63 25.07 -0.40
N PHE A 508 51.81 25.39 -1.69
CA PHE A 508 53.02 26.06 -2.17
C PHE A 508 53.12 27.52 -1.67
N HIS A 509 54.34 27.93 -1.31
CA HIS A 509 54.63 29.28 -0.83
C HIS A 509 54.26 30.37 -1.86
N GLY A 510 53.40 31.33 -1.46
CA GLY A 510 53.00 32.48 -2.28
C GLY A 510 51.59 32.41 -2.88
N ILE A 511 50.91 31.25 -2.83
CA ILE A 511 49.54 31.10 -3.33
C ILE A 511 48.51 31.57 -2.29
N LYS A 512 48.73 31.25 -1.00
CA LYS A 512 47.88 31.71 0.11
C LYS A 512 47.91 33.22 0.37
N SER A 513 48.91 33.95 -0.15
CA SER A 513 49.04 35.39 0.07
C SER A 513 48.13 36.25 -0.80
N THR A 514 47.52 35.69 -1.85
CA THR A 514 46.68 36.44 -2.80
C THR A 514 45.23 35.96 -2.75
N SER A 515 44.34 36.79 -2.20
CA SER A 515 42.92 36.44 -2.03
C SER A 515 42.23 35.98 -3.31
N THR A 516 42.57 36.58 -4.46
CA THR A 516 41.97 36.24 -5.76
C THR A 516 42.40 34.84 -6.25
N ILE A 517 43.65 34.44 -5.99
CA ILE A 517 44.14 33.10 -6.34
C ILE A 517 43.44 32.06 -5.46
N VAL A 518 43.33 32.34 -4.16
CA VAL A 518 42.61 31.48 -3.21
C VAL A 518 41.13 31.33 -3.58
N GLN A 519 40.49 32.40 -4.04
CA GLN A 519 39.10 32.38 -4.49
C GLN A 519 38.92 31.45 -5.71
N PHE A 520 39.68 31.64 -6.79
CA PHE A 520 39.55 30.79 -7.98
C PHE A 520 39.96 29.33 -7.70
N LEU A 521 40.93 29.08 -6.81
CA LEU A 521 41.26 27.74 -6.35
C LEU A 521 40.09 27.10 -5.60
N SER A 522 39.42 27.86 -4.72
CA SER A 522 38.23 27.40 -4.01
C SER A 522 37.09 27.09 -4.97
N GLU A 523 36.78 28.00 -5.88
CA GLU A 523 35.72 27.83 -6.91
C GLU A 523 36.01 26.62 -7.81
N SER A 524 37.26 26.45 -8.25
CA SER A 524 37.67 25.28 -9.04
C SER A 524 37.48 23.97 -8.28
N LYS A 525 37.87 23.93 -7.00
CA LYS A 525 37.74 22.73 -6.16
C LYS A 525 36.29 22.43 -5.82
N GLU A 526 35.47 23.44 -5.58
CA GLU A 526 34.04 23.30 -5.34
C GLU A 526 33.34 22.73 -6.58
N ALA A 527 33.57 23.32 -7.75
CA ALA A 527 33.03 22.82 -9.02
C ALA A 527 33.47 21.36 -9.33
N LEU A 528 34.72 21.00 -9.03
CA LEU A 528 35.20 19.61 -9.16
C LEU A 528 34.58 18.65 -8.13
N ARG A 529 34.30 19.11 -6.91
CA ARG A 529 33.57 18.33 -5.90
C ARG A 529 32.13 18.10 -6.33
N ASP A 530 31.48 19.10 -6.92
CA ASP A 530 30.11 18.97 -7.44
C ASP A 530 30.03 18.04 -8.64
N LEU A 531 31.05 18.05 -9.52
CA LEU A 531 31.22 17.03 -10.54
C LEU A 531 31.30 15.63 -9.94
N LEU A 532 32.10 15.44 -8.89
CA LEU A 532 32.24 14.16 -8.22
C LEU A 532 30.92 13.69 -7.59
N ARG A 533 30.15 14.62 -7.00
CA ARG A 533 28.81 14.35 -6.44
C ARG A 533 27.83 13.91 -7.53
N ALA A 534 27.72 14.65 -8.63
CA ALA A 534 26.85 14.31 -9.75
C ALA A 534 27.23 12.97 -10.41
N ALA A 535 28.53 12.65 -10.44
CA ALA A 535 29.00 11.36 -10.94
C ALA A 535 28.70 10.18 -10.00
N SER A 536 28.71 10.43 -8.69
CA SER A 536 28.48 9.41 -7.66
C SER A 536 27.01 9.02 -7.50
N LEU A 537 26.10 9.85 -8.01
CA LEU A 537 24.67 9.56 -8.06
C LEU A 537 24.40 8.35 -8.99
N LYS A 538 23.80 7.32 -8.43
CA LYS A 538 23.44 6.07 -9.13
C LYS A 538 21.93 5.87 -9.14
N GLU A 539 21.41 5.40 -10.27
CA GLU A 539 20.02 4.91 -10.40
C GLU A 539 19.71 3.80 -9.39
N ASP A 540 20.71 2.96 -9.05
CA ASP A 540 20.62 1.94 -8.01
C ASP A 540 20.12 2.47 -6.65
N SER A 541 20.31 3.76 -6.36
CA SER A 541 19.85 4.38 -5.11
C SER A 541 18.33 4.47 -5.05
N LEU A 542 17.67 4.74 -6.19
CA LEU A 542 16.21 4.73 -6.30
C LEU A 542 15.68 3.30 -6.20
N VAL A 543 16.31 2.35 -6.90
CA VAL A 543 15.93 0.93 -6.83
C VAL A 543 16.06 0.41 -5.39
N THR A 544 17.12 0.82 -4.68
CA THR A 544 17.30 0.53 -3.26
C THR A 544 16.18 1.13 -2.43
N LEU A 545 15.81 2.39 -2.66
CA LEU A 545 14.74 3.08 -1.95
C LEU A 545 13.37 2.41 -2.16
N GLU A 546 13.03 2.05 -3.40
CA GLU A 546 11.80 1.32 -3.75
C GLU A 546 11.75 -0.04 -3.05
N THR A 547 12.86 -0.76 -3.10
CA THR A 547 13.01 -2.07 -2.47
C THR A 547 12.77 -2.03 -0.95
N ILE A 548 13.36 -1.06 -0.25
CA ILE A 548 13.22 -0.94 1.21
C ILE A 548 11.88 -0.34 1.64
N ALA A 549 11.21 0.41 0.76
CA ALA A 549 9.96 1.12 1.04
C ALA A 549 8.70 0.25 0.85
N ASP A 550 8.84 -1.02 0.44
CA ASP A 550 7.72 -1.97 0.32
C ASP A 550 6.84 -1.95 1.57
N VAL A 551 5.54 -1.77 1.36
CA VAL A 551 4.51 -1.73 2.40
C VAL A 551 3.34 -2.67 2.09
N SER A 552 3.48 -3.55 1.08
CA SER A 552 2.43 -4.47 0.65
C SER A 552 1.93 -5.40 1.75
N TYR A 553 2.81 -5.77 2.69
CA TYR A 553 2.47 -6.54 3.87
C TYR A 553 1.49 -5.83 4.81
N ALA A 554 1.41 -4.50 4.75
CA ALA A 554 0.58 -3.72 5.66
C ALA A 554 -0.81 -3.40 5.09
N TRP A 555 -1.07 -3.72 3.82
CA TRP A 555 -2.27 -3.31 3.07
C TRP A 555 -3.59 -3.55 3.81
N CYS A 556 -3.78 -4.73 4.40
CA CYS A 556 -4.96 -5.01 5.24
C CYS A 556 -4.76 -4.58 6.70
N THR A 557 -3.55 -4.71 7.24
CA THR A 557 -3.27 -4.44 8.67
C THR A 557 -3.37 -2.96 9.04
N ILE A 558 -3.19 -2.05 8.07
CA ILE A 558 -3.21 -0.61 8.29
C ILE A 558 -4.57 -0.10 8.78
N ASP A 559 -5.66 -0.83 8.49
CA ASP A 559 -7.00 -0.44 8.96
C ASP A 559 -7.12 -0.45 10.49
N THR A 560 -6.29 -1.24 11.18
CA THR A 560 -6.21 -1.24 12.64
C THR A 560 -5.71 0.11 13.20
N TYR A 561 -5.00 0.91 12.39
CA TYR A 561 -4.48 2.22 12.76
C TYR A 561 -5.42 3.38 12.42
N THR A 562 -6.54 3.13 11.73
CA THR A 562 -7.48 4.17 11.28
C THR A 562 -7.95 5.07 12.42
N LYS A 563 -8.30 4.48 13.57
CA LYS A 563 -8.76 5.26 14.72
C LYS A 563 -7.67 6.18 15.28
N TYR A 564 -6.43 5.68 15.38
CA TYR A 564 -5.30 6.49 15.86
C TYR A 564 -4.95 7.62 14.89
N MET A 565 -5.07 7.40 13.57
CA MET A 565 -4.93 8.46 12.57
C MET A 565 -6.01 9.52 12.74
N GLN A 566 -7.28 9.11 12.89
CA GLN A 566 -8.39 10.02 13.12
C GLN A 566 -8.23 10.83 14.41
N ASP A 567 -7.82 10.19 15.49
CA ASP A 567 -7.59 10.86 16.78
C ASP A 567 -6.41 11.85 16.69
N SER A 568 -5.34 11.51 15.96
CA SER A 568 -4.21 12.42 15.70
C SER A 568 -4.65 13.66 14.89
N ILE A 569 -5.56 13.49 13.93
CA ILE A 569 -6.14 14.61 13.15
C ILE A 569 -7.00 15.51 14.04
N LYS A 570 -7.78 14.93 14.96
CA LYS A 570 -8.60 15.71 15.91
C LYS A 570 -7.73 16.59 16.80
N GLU A 571 -6.59 16.07 17.26
CA GLU A 571 -5.65 16.80 18.09
C GLU A 571 -4.91 17.89 17.30
N ASN A 572 -4.45 17.57 16.08
CA ASN A 572 -3.75 18.51 15.23
C ASN A 572 -4.09 18.31 13.73
N PRO A 573 -4.89 19.21 13.12
CA PRO A 573 -5.27 19.12 11.72
C PRO A 573 -4.09 19.12 10.74
N ALA A 574 -2.95 19.72 11.11
CA ALA A 574 -1.75 19.77 10.26
C ALA A 574 -1.14 18.39 9.98
N VAL A 575 -1.45 17.38 10.81
CA VAL A 575 -1.03 15.98 10.61
C VAL A 575 -1.56 15.42 9.28
N THR A 576 -2.69 15.94 8.78
CA THR A 576 -3.28 15.55 7.48
C THR A 576 -2.28 15.71 6.33
N SER A 577 -1.49 16.78 6.32
CA SER A 577 -0.46 17.02 5.31
C SER A 577 0.65 15.95 5.33
N ARG A 578 0.97 15.42 6.52
CA ARG A 578 1.98 14.36 6.72
C ARG A 578 1.43 12.98 6.38
N LEU A 579 0.17 12.72 6.71
CA LEU A 579 -0.54 11.48 6.35
C LEU A 579 -0.58 11.25 4.84
N ARG A 580 -0.55 12.32 4.04
CA ARG A 580 -0.40 12.25 2.58
C ARG A 580 0.80 11.37 2.17
N ALA A 581 1.93 11.49 2.85
CA ALA A 581 3.12 10.69 2.53
C ALA A 581 2.87 9.20 2.81
N LEU A 582 2.15 8.87 3.88
CA LEU A 582 1.75 7.50 4.18
C LEU A 582 0.76 6.94 3.14
N PHE A 583 -0.21 7.73 2.68
CA PHE A 583 -1.12 7.32 1.61
C PHE A 583 -0.39 7.06 0.28
N LEU A 584 0.60 7.89 -0.05
CA LEU A 584 1.47 7.67 -1.22
C LEU A 584 2.34 6.42 -1.06
N LYS A 585 2.85 6.16 0.14
CA LYS A 585 3.56 4.91 0.43
C LYS A 585 2.64 3.70 0.22
N LEU A 586 1.41 3.72 0.73
CA LEU A 586 0.42 2.66 0.47
C LEU A 586 0.11 2.52 -1.02
N ALA A 587 0.05 3.62 -1.76
CA ALA A 587 -0.20 3.58 -3.20
C ALA A 587 0.88 2.79 -3.96
N SER A 588 2.16 2.88 -3.52
CA SER A 588 3.26 2.11 -4.14
C SER A 588 3.11 0.59 -3.98
N ALA A 589 2.39 0.10 -2.95
CA ALA A 589 2.15 -1.33 -2.79
C ALA A 589 1.30 -1.93 -3.94
N MET A 590 0.50 -1.10 -4.63
CA MET A 590 -0.33 -1.54 -5.75
C MET A 590 0.50 -1.84 -7.00
N GLU A 591 1.74 -1.38 -7.08
CA GLU A 591 2.62 -1.65 -8.22
C GLU A 591 2.96 -3.15 -8.33
N ILE A 592 3.04 -3.87 -7.20
CA ILE A 592 3.36 -5.30 -7.16
C ILE A 592 2.36 -6.14 -7.97
N PRO A 593 1.04 -6.12 -7.68
CA PRO A 593 0.06 -6.88 -8.47
C PRO A 593 -0.11 -6.37 -9.90
N LEU A 594 0.29 -5.12 -10.19
CA LEU A 594 0.17 -4.51 -11.53
C LEU A 594 1.40 -4.75 -12.41
N LEU A 595 2.57 -5.07 -11.84
CA LEU A 595 3.85 -5.17 -12.54
C LEU A 595 3.76 -6.14 -13.73
N ARG A 596 3.32 -7.38 -13.48
CA ARG A 596 3.25 -8.42 -14.51
C ARG A 596 2.15 -8.16 -15.53
N ILE A 597 1.06 -7.51 -15.11
CA ILE A 597 -0.04 -7.12 -16.02
C ILE A 597 0.42 -6.04 -16.99
N ASN A 598 1.18 -5.06 -16.49
CA ASN A 598 1.76 -4.00 -17.31
C ASN A 598 2.83 -4.55 -18.27
N GLN A 599 3.72 -5.43 -17.79
CA GLN A 599 4.73 -6.10 -18.62
C GLN A 599 4.11 -6.96 -19.73
N ALA A 600 2.94 -7.57 -19.48
CA ALA A 600 2.22 -8.37 -20.46
C ALA A 600 1.41 -7.54 -21.46
N HIS A 601 1.30 -6.22 -21.27
CA HIS A 601 0.40 -5.33 -22.00
C HIS A 601 -1.05 -5.85 -22.03
N SER A 602 -1.53 -6.39 -20.91
CA SER A 602 -2.89 -6.95 -20.82
C SER A 602 -3.95 -5.84 -20.72
N ASP A 603 -5.10 -6.07 -21.35
CA ASP A 603 -6.30 -5.22 -21.27
C ASP A 603 -6.85 -5.12 -19.83
N ASP A 604 -6.50 -6.08 -18.96
CA ASP A 604 -6.90 -6.10 -17.55
C ASP A 604 -6.26 -4.97 -16.73
N LEU A 605 -5.18 -4.34 -17.23
CA LEU A 605 -4.40 -3.33 -16.49
C LEU A 605 -5.28 -2.20 -15.96
N VAL A 606 -6.15 -1.65 -16.81
CA VAL A 606 -7.02 -0.53 -16.46
C VAL A 606 -8.00 -0.96 -15.36
N SER A 607 -8.65 -2.10 -15.56
CA SER A 607 -9.62 -2.65 -14.63
C SER A 607 -8.99 -2.92 -13.26
N VAL A 608 -7.85 -3.63 -13.22
CA VAL A 608 -7.18 -4.01 -11.97
C VAL A 608 -6.65 -2.79 -11.23
N SER A 609 -6.06 -1.84 -11.96
CA SER A 609 -5.58 -0.58 -11.38
C SER A 609 -6.72 0.26 -10.77
N GLN A 610 -7.87 0.34 -11.44
CA GLN A 610 -9.06 1.02 -10.91
C GLN A 610 -9.53 0.37 -9.60
N TYR A 611 -9.51 -0.96 -9.49
CA TYR A 611 -9.93 -1.64 -8.26
C TYR A 611 -9.06 -1.27 -7.06
N TYR A 612 -7.73 -1.47 -7.15
CA TYR A 612 -6.85 -1.16 -6.03
C TYR A 612 -6.85 0.34 -5.70
N SER A 613 -6.92 1.21 -6.72
CA SER A 613 -7.04 2.66 -6.52
C SER A 613 -8.32 3.02 -5.77
N ASN A 614 -9.47 2.41 -6.12
CA ASN A 614 -10.74 2.62 -5.44
C ASN A 614 -10.72 2.14 -3.98
N GLU A 615 -10.12 0.99 -3.70
CA GLU A 615 -9.98 0.49 -2.32
C GLU A 615 -9.14 1.44 -1.46
N LEU A 616 -8.03 1.96 -1.99
CA LEU A 616 -7.21 2.94 -1.30
C LEU A 616 -7.94 4.27 -1.11
N ILE A 617 -8.74 4.71 -2.08
CA ILE A 617 -9.55 5.93 -1.94
C ILE A 617 -10.62 5.77 -0.87
N LYS A 618 -11.35 4.64 -0.85
CA LYS A 618 -12.31 4.35 0.22
C LYS A 618 -11.63 4.41 1.59
N TYR A 619 -10.41 3.89 1.69
CA TYR A 619 -9.62 3.96 2.92
C TYR A 619 -9.24 5.40 3.30
N ILE A 620 -8.72 6.20 2.35
CA ILE A 620 -8.40 7.62 2.57
C ILE A 620 -9.64 8.40 2.99
N GLN A 621 -10.78 8.20 2.31
CA GLN A 621 -12.08 8.77 2.67
C GLN A 621 -12.49 8.40 4.10
N LYS A 622 -12.35 7.13 4.49
CA LYS A 622 -12.63 6.65 5.85
C LYS A 622 -11.76 7.38 6.90
N VAL A 623 -10.46 7.55 6.64
CA VAL A 623 -9.55 8.26 7.55
C VAL A 623 -9.89 9.75 7.63
N LEU A 624 -10.11 10.40 6.49
CA LEU A 624 -10.33 11.85 6.41
C LEU A 624 -11.75 12.30 6.76
N GLN A 625 -12.75 11.40 6.78
CA GLN A 625 -14.14 11.70 7.15
C GLN A 625 -14.25 12.35 8.54
N ILE A 626 -13.27 12.13 9.41
CA ILE A 626 -13.23 12.76 10.73
C ILE A 626 -13.14 14.29 10.66
N ILE A 627 -12.55 14.86 9.60
CA ILE A 627 -12.44 16.30 9.44
C ILE A 627 -13.83 16.93 9.22
N PRO A 628 -14.62 16.50 8.21
CA PRO A 628 -16.02 16.89 8.08
C PRO A 628 -16.84 16.70 9.36
N GLU A 629 -16.68 15.57 10.05
CA GLU A 629 -17.40 15.30 11.31
C GLU A 629 -17.08 16.33 12.39
N MET A 630 -15.79 16.66 12.57
CA MET A 630 -15.36 17.68 13.54
C MET A 630 -15.84 19.07 13.12
N VAL A 631 -15.70 19.44 11.85
CA VAL A 631 -16.19 20.72 11.33
C VAL A 631 -17.70 20.85 11.56
N PHE A 632 -18.49 19.82 11.23
CA PHE A 632 -19.94 19.87 11.47
C PHE A 632 -20.31 19.91 12.95
N SER A 633 -19.59 19.21 13.83
CA SER A 633 -19.82 19.31 15.27
C SER A 633 -19.60 20.73 15.83
N ILE A 634 -18.69 21.49 15.20
CA ILE A 634 -18.44 22.90 15.53
C ILE A 634 -19.54 23.77 14.93
N VAL A 635 -19.91 23.53 13.67
CA VAL A 635 -20.99 24.26 12.97
C VAL A 635 -22.33 24.07 13.65
N GLU A 636 -22.64 22.89 14.19
CA GLU A 636 -23.86 22.65 14.96
C GLU A 636 -23.95 23.55 16.19
N LYS A 637 -22.84 23.76 16.91
CA LYS A 637 -22.78 24.72 18.02
C LYS A 637 -23.01 26.16 17.54
N ILE A 638 -22.47 26.51 16.38
CA ILE A 638 -22.70 27.83 15.76
C ILE A 638 -24.19 27.97 15.41
N ILE A 639 -24.81 26.94 14.82
CA ILE A 639 -26.24 26.93 14.50
C ILE A 639 -27.08 27.14 15.75
N ASP A 640 -26.80 26.39 16.82
CA ASP A 640 -27.56 26.51 18.06
C ASP A 640 -27.42 27.91 18.68
N LEU A 641 -26.20 28.47 18.69
CA LEU A 641 -25.95 29.84 19.16
C LEU A 641 -26.67 30.89 18.29
N GLN A 642 -26.61 30.78 16.97
CA GLN A 642 -27.25 31.73 16.05
C GLN A 642 -28.78 31.62 16.04
N THR A 643 -29.32 30.42 16.28
CA THR A 643 -30.77 30.17 16.22
C THR A 643 -31.46 30.48 17.55
N TRP A 644 -30.85 30.09 18.67
CA TRP A 644 -31.54 30.10 19.97
C TRP A 644 -30.97 31.09 20.99
N ALA A 645 -29.70 31.48 20.90
CA ALA A 645 -29.05 32.34 21.88
C ALA A 645 -28.88 33.79 21.41
N ILE A 646 -28.47 33.99 20.15
CA ILE A 646 -28.21 35.30 19.57
C ILE A 646 -29.54 35.89 19.10
N LYS A 647 -29.90 37.06 19.64
CA LYS A 647 -31.07 37.81 19.21
C LYS A 647 -30.75 38.53 17.90
N GLU A 648 -31.68 38.44 16.95
CA GLU A 648 -31.57 39.23 15.72
C GLU A 648 -31.62 40.73 16.02
N ILE A 649 -30.76 41.49 15.34
CA ILE A 649 -30.72 42.94 15.47
C ILE A 649 -31.90 43.52 14.66
N PRO A 650 -32.82 44.29 15.29
CA PRO A 650 -33.93 44.90 14.58
C PRO A 650 -33.44 46.02 13.64
N THR A 651 -34.23 46.32 12.61
CA THR A 651 -33.92 47.37 11.62
C THR A 651 -33.83 48.78 12.22
N ARG A 652 -34.40 49.00 13.42
CA ARG A 652 -34.26 50.23 14.22
C ARG A 652 -33.98 49.86 15.67
N LEU A 653 -32.91 50.43 16.24
CA LEU A 653 -32.46 50.15 17.59
C LEU A 653 -32.13 51.44 18.35
N GLU A 654 -32.64 51.56 19.58
CA GLU A 654 -32.27 52.64 20.50
C GLU A 654 -30.82 52.51 20.95
N LYS A 655 -30.07 53.62 20.98
CA LYS A 655 -28.63 53.63 21.31
C LYS A 655 -28.29 52.96 22.65
N GLU A 656 -29.18 53.07 23.63
CA GLU A 656 -29.01 52.50 24.98
C GLU A 656 -29.10 50.97 24.98
N LYS A 657 -29.87 50.38 24.07
CA LYS A 657 -30.03 48.93 23.92
C LYS A 657 -28.94 48.28 23.06
N LEU A 658 -28.05 49.09 22.48
CA LEU A 658 -26.97 48.61 21.60
C LEU A 658 -26.04 47.60 22.29
N ARG A 659 -25.73 47.81 23.58
CA ARG A 659 -24.90 46.89 24.36
C ARG A 659 -25.60 45.56 24.66
N GLU A 660 -26.92 45.58 24.83
CA GLU A 660 -27.74 44.37 25.04
C GLU A 660 -27.78 43.51 23.76
N TYR A 661 -28.01 44.13 22.61
CA TYR A 661 -28.06 43.43 21.31
C TYR A 661 -26.67 43.10 20.74
N ALA A 662 -25.60 43.70 21.26
CA ALA A 662 -24.24 43.36 20.85
C ALA A 662 -23.85 41.93 21.22
N GLN A 663 -24.37 41.40 22.34
CA GLN A 663 -24.15 40.01 22.81
C GLN A 663 -22.69 39.54 22.64
N LEU A 664 -21.74 40.34 23.13
CA LEU A 664 -20.31 40.20 22.83
C LEU A 664 -19.73 38.84 23.21
N GLU A 665 -20.18 38.24 24.31
CA GLU A 665 -19.71 36.92 24.76
C GLU A 665 -20.09 35.81 23.78
N HIS A 666 -21.38 35.72 23.40
CA HIS A 666 -21.86 34.74 22.42
C HIS A 666 -21.23 34.95 21.04
N ARG A 667 -21.03 36.21 20.61
CA ARG A 667 -20.36 36.51 19.33
C ARG A 667 -18.87 36.15 19.36
N MET A 668 -18.19 36.33 20.49
CA MET A 668 -16.80 35.88 20.68
C MET A 668 -16.71 34.35 20.64
N GLU A 669 -17.68 33.65 21.24
CA GLU A 669 -17.76 32.20 21.17
C GLU A 669 -17.95 31.71 19.72
N VAL A 670 -18.88 32.31 18.97
CA VAL A 670 -19.03 32.04 17.53
C VAL A 670 -17.72 32.28 16.79
N ALA A 671 -17.03 33.40 17.02
CA ALA A 671 -15.75 33.69 16.37
C ALA A 671 -14.66 32.63 16.67
N LYS A 672 -14.57 32.16 17.92
CA LYS A 672 -13.65 31.07 18.30
C LYS A 672 -13.99 29.75 17.60
N LEU A 673 -15.28 29.41 17.55
CA LEU A 673 -15.76 28.21 16.85
C LEU A 673 -15.46 28.31 15.35
N THR A 674 -15.74 29.45 14.71
CA THR A 674 -15.43 29.69 13.29
C THR A 674 -13.93 29.55 13.00
N HIS A 675 -13.07 30.10 13.84
CA HIS A 675 -11.62 29.95 13.69
C HIS A 675 -11.18 28.49 13.80
N SER A 676 -11.75 27.74 14.74
CA SER A 676 -11.48 26.31 14.88
C SER A 676 -11.92 25.52 13.64
N ALA A 677 -13.13 25.77 13.12
CA ALA A 677 -13.63 25.12 11.91
C ALA A 677 -12.75 25.43 10.68
N SER A 678 -12.29 26.68 10.56
CA SER A 678 -11.37 27.10 9.51
C SER A 678 -10.04 26.34 9.59
N THR A 679 -9.46 26.18 10.78
CA THR A 679 -8.20 25.43 10.99
C THR A 679 -8.31 23.97 10.55
N PHE A 680 -9.42 23.29 10.87
CA PHE A 680 -9.67 21.92 10.41
C PHE A 680 -9.77 21.84 8.88
N THR A 681 -10.44 22.82 8.28
CA THR A 681 -10.63 22.89 6.83
C THR A 681 -9.31 23.20 6.11
N THR A 682 -8.48 24.10 6.64
CA THR A 682 -7.14 24.37 6.12
C THR A 682 -6.28 23.11 6.15
N GLY A 683 -6.33 22.31 7.22
CA GLY A 683 -5.56 21.06 7.31
C GLY A 683 -5.79 20.07 6.16
N ILE A 684 -7.04 19.92 5.66
CA ILE A 684 -7.32 19.08 4.49
C ILE A 684 -6.99 19.78 3.17
N LEU A 685 -7.18 21.10 3.08
CA LEU A 685 -6.87 21.87 1.86
C LEU A 685 -5.36 22.04 1.63
N ASP A 686 -4.55 22.01 2.68
CA ASP A 686 -3.09 22.01 2.62
C ASP A 686 -2.53 20.70 2.04
N MET A 687 -3.33 19.63 2.06
CA MET A 687 -3.01 18.41 1.34
C MET A 687 -3.03 18.70 -0.16
N ARG A 688 -1.92 18.54 -0.86
CA ARG A 688 -1.90 18.72 -2.32
C ARG A 688 -2.74 17.65 -3.01
N SER A 689 -3.34 17.98 -4.16
CA SER A 689 -3.98 16.95 -5.00
C SER A 689 -2.97 15.86 -5.31
N THR A 690 -3.36 14.62 -5.08
CA THR A 690 -2.42 13.49 -5.11
C THR A 690 -2.94 12.43 -6.08
N LEU A 691 -2.08 11.98 -6.99
CA LEU A 691 -2.37 10.83 -7.84
C LEU A 691 -2.17 9.57 -6.99
N VAL A 692 -3.25 8.81 -6.82
CA VAL A 692 -3.26 7.55 -6.06
C VAL A 692 -3.62 6.45 -7.04
N GLY A 693 -2.60 5.72 -7.50
CA GLY A 693 -2.74 4.79 -8.63
C GLY A 693 -3.15 5.55 -9.90
N VAL A 694 -4.34 5.27 -10.42
CA VAL A 694 -4.88 5.93 -11.63
C VAL A 694 -5.88 7.04 -11.33
N ILE A 695 -6.22 7.28 -10.06
CA ILE A 695 -7.25 8.24 -9.67
C ILE A 695 -6.62 9.41 -8.94
N ARG A 696 -6.97 10.63 -9.36
CA ARG A 696 -6.53 11.86 -8.71
C ARG A 696 -7.47 12.18 -7.55
N VAL A 697 -6.91 12.17 -6.34
CA VAL A 697 -7.61 12.56 -5.12
C VAL A 697 -7.53 14.08 -4.98
N ASP A 698 -8.70 14.72 -4.92
CA ASP A 698 -8.86 16.16 -4.72
C ASP A 698 -9.41 16.44 -3.31
N PRO A 699 -8.59 16.97 -2.39
CA PRO A 699 -9.01 17.24 -1.01
C PRO A 699 -10.22 18.16 -0.89
N ALA A 700 -10.39 19.12 -1.80
CA ALA A 700 -11.54 20.02 -1.78
C ALA A 700 -12.84 19.27 -2.06
N LYS A 701 -12.83 18.34 -3.03
CA LYS A 701 -13.98 17.47 -3.33
C LYS A 701 -14.27 16.51 -2.19
N LEU A 702 -13.23 15.91 -1.60
CA LEU A 702 -13.39 15.04 -0.44
C LEU A 702 -14.04 15.75 0.74
N LEU A 703 -13.64 17.00 1.00
CA LEU A 703 -14.26 17.82 2.04
C LEU A 703 -15.72 18.14 1.68
N GLU A 704 -16.02 18.57 0.45
CA GLU A 704 -17.39 18.85 0.01
C GLU A 704 -18.31 17.63 0.18
N GLU A 705 -17.88 16.45 -0.29
CA GLU A 705 -18.63 15.18 -0.15
C GLU A 705 -18.82 14.77 1.30
N GLY A 706 -17.76 14.89 2.11
CA GLY A 706 -17.82 14.58 3.53
C GLY A 706 -18.77 15.51 4.29
N LEU A 707 -18.74 16.81 3.98
CA LEU A 707 -19.65 17.82 4.55
C LEU A 707 -21.11 17.56 4.15
N LEU A 708 -21.37 17.21 2.89
CA LEU A 708 -22.71 16.83 2.44
C LEU A 708 -23.27 15.63 3.23
N LYS A 709 -22.45 14.60 3.41
CA LYS A 709 -22.83 13.41 4.19
C LYS A 709 -23.14 13.72 5.65
N GLU A 710 -22.37 14.62 6.27
CA GLU A 710 -22.64 15.07 7.64
C GLU A 710 -23.90 15.93 7.73
N LEU A 711 -24.12 16.83 6.76
CA LEU A 711 -25.35 17.63 6.71
C LEU A 711 -26.60 16.74 6.63
N ASP A 712 -26.61 15.77 5.72
CA ASP A 712 -27.69 14.78 5.56
C ASP A 712 -27.97 14.05 6.89
N ARG A 713 -26.91 13.53 7.52
CA ARG A 713 -27.00 12.84 8.82
C ARG A 713 -27.62 13.73 9.90
N HIS A 714 -27.24 14.99 9.98
CA HIS A 714 -27.73 15.92 11.00
C HIS A 714 -29.17 16.38 10.73
N ILE A 715 -29.50 16.67 9.47
CA ILE A 715 -30.87 16.98 9.06
C ILE A 715 -31.78 15.79 9.37
N GLY A 716 -31.40 14.58 8.96
CA GLY A 716 -32.14 13.35 9.28
C GLY A 716 -32.43 13.21 10.77
N LYS A 717 -31.42 13.41 11.63
CA LYS A 717 -31.61 13.41 13.10
C LYS A 717 -32.58 14.48 13.61
N LYS A 718 -32.58 15.69 13.04
CA LYS A 718 -33.54 16.75 13.44
C LYS A 718 -34.95 16.38 12.99
N PHE A 719 -35.11 15.81 11.79
CA PHE A 719 -36.40 15.28 11.33
C PHE A 719 -36.91 14.17 12.26
N GLU A 720 -36.07 13.21 12.64
CA GLU A 720 -36.43 12.17 13.62
C GLU A 720 -36.84 12.80 14.96
N GLN A 721 -36.00 13.68 15.52
CA GLN A 721 -36.26 14.35 16.80
C GLN A 721 -37.59 15.12 16.81
N PHE A 722 -37.88 15.88 15.75
CA PHE A 722 -39.04 16.77 15.68
C PHE A 722 -40.28 16.14 15.06
N LEU A 723 -40.19 15.04 14.31
CA LEU A 723 -41.36 14.42 13.67
C LEU A 723 -41.73 13.05 14.24
N GLU A 724 -40.79 12.26 14.80
CA GLU A 724 -41.16 10.94 15.31
C GLU A 724 -42.10 11.02 16.52
N PRO A 725 -43.07 10.09 16.67
CA PRO A 725 -43.95 10.05 17.83
C PRO A 725 -43.13 9.75 19.10
N GLN A 726 -42.95 10.75 19.96
CA GLN A 726 -42.35 10.55 21.28
C GLN A 726 -43.29 9.64 22.10
N LYS A 727 -42.81 8.46 22.54
CA LYS A 727 -43.59 7.43 23.27
C LYS A 727 -44.36 7.93 24.51
N LYS A 728 -44.11 9.15 24.98
CA LYS A 728 -44.68 9.77 26.18
C LYS A 728 -45.82 10.77 25.94
N TYR A 729 -46.16 11.14 24.69
CA TYR A 729 -47.19 12.15 24.43
C TYR A 729 -48.21 11.67 23.39
N GLN A 730 -49.50 11.87 23.66
CA GLN A 730 -50.54 11.71 22.64
C GLN A 730 -50.35 12.78 21.54
N PRO A 731 -50.32 12.39 20.25
CA PRO A 731 -50.13 13.33 19.16
C PRO A 731 -51.40 14.17 18.96
N THR A 732 -51.39 15.40 19.47
CA THR A 732 -52.41 16.42 19.18
C THR A 732 -51.94 17.34 18.05
N ALA A 733 -52.87 17.84 17.23
CA ALA A 733 -52.57 18.73 16.10
C ALA A 733 -51.78 19.99 16.50
N ALA A 734 -52.06 20.55 17.69
CA ALA A 734 -51.35 21.71 18.22
C ALA A 734 -49.88 21.39 18.61
N ASN A 735 -49.62 20.19 19.13
CA ASN A 735 -48.27 19.74 19.45
C ASN A 735 -47.46 19.52 18.16
N LEU A 736 -48.07 18.90 17.14
CA LEU A 736 -47.43 18.73 15.83
C LEU A 736 -47.07 20.08 15.18
N LEU A 737 -47.96 21.07 15.23
CA LEU A 737 -47.72 22.39 14.63
C LEU A 737 -46.56 23.13 15.30
N SER A 738 -46.48 23.07 16.64
CA SER A 738 -45.34 23.64 17.39
C SER A 738 -44.01 22.93 17.06
N ARG A 739 -44.03 21.60 16.88
CA ARG A 739 -42.84 20.83 16.48
C ARG A 739 -42.39 21.14 15.06
N LEU A 740 -43.33 21.29 14.13
CA LEU A 740 -43.05 21.71 12.75
C LEU A 740 -42.46 23.12 12.70
N GLN A 741 -42.95 24.03 13.52
CA GLN A 741 -42.41 25.38 13.60
C GLN A 741 -40.95 25.39 14.12
N LYS A 742 -40.66 24.60 15.18
CA LYS A 742 -39.28 24.43 15.67
C LYS A 742 -38.36 23.79 14.63
N LEU A 743 -38.88 22.83 13.85
CA LEU A 743 -38.12 22.25 12.75
C LEU A 743 -37.82 23.30 11.67
N ALA A 744 -38.79 24.13 11.30
CA ALA A 744 -38.58 25.22 10.34
C ALA A 744 -37.55 26.24 10.83
N GLU A 745 -37.63 26.67 12.10
CA GLU A 745 -36.63 27.55 12.73
C GLU A 745 -35.24 26.90 12.74
N SER A 746 -35.15 25.60 13.04
CA SER A 746 -33.90 24.86 12.97
C SER A 746 -33.34 24.84 11.54
N MET A 747 -34.14 24.51 10.52
CA MET A 747 -33.68 24.45 9.12
C MET A 747 -33.21 25.82 8.62
N ASP A 748 -33.90 26.89 8.98
CA ASP A 748 -33.47 28.26 8.67
C ASP A 748 -32.13 28.61 9.37
N GLY A 749 -31.95 28.16 10.61
CA GLY A 749 -30.68 28.24 11.34
C GLY A 749 -29.52 27.53 10.63
N TYR A 750 -29.76 26.33 10.10
CA TYR A 750 -28.78 25.60 9.28
C TYR A 750 -28.40 26.39 8.03
N ARG A 751 -29.39 26.88 7.27
CA ARG A 751 -29.16 27.67 6.05
C ARG A 751 -28.30 28.91 6.33
N ARG A 752 -28.67 29.72 7.33
CA ARG A 752 -27.96 30.96 7.68
C ARG A 752 -26.54 30.68 8.19
N SER A 753 -26.36 29.65 9.00
CA SER A 753 -25.05 29.31 9.54
C SER A 753 -24.10 28.77 8.46
N LEU A 754 -24.61 27.97 7.51
CA LEU A 754 -23.84 27.49 6.36
C LEU A 754 -23.43 28.65 5.44
N GLU A 755 -24.32 29.62 5.23
CA GLU A 755 -24.01 30.86 4.49
C GLU A 755 -22.96 31.70 5.23
N TYR A 756 -23.03 31.77 6.56
CA TYR A 756 -22.04 32.49 7.37
C TYR A 756 -20.64 31.85 7.33
N ILE A 757 -20.53 30.53 7.44
CA ILE A 757 -19.22 29.86 7.52
C ILE A 757 -18.53 29.68 6.17
N GLN A 758 -19.25 29.84 5.05
CA GLN A 758 -18.77 29.48 3.69
C GLN A 758 -17.42 30.11 3.34
N ASP A 759 -17.22 31.37 3.74
CA ASP A 759 -15.99 32.12 3.48
C ASP A 759 -14.80 31.62 4.31
N TYR A 760 -15.08 31.02 5.47
CA TYR A 760 -14.06 30.52 6.42
C TYR A 760 -13.62 29.08 6.16
N ILE A 761 -14.49 28.30 5.50
CA ILE A 761 -14.22 26.91 5.11
C ILE A 761 -13.90 26.77 3.62
N ASN A 762 -13.85 27.88 2.87
CA ASN A 762 -13.54 27.92 1.44
C ASN A 762 -14.41 26.95 0.60
N ILE A 763 -15.68 26.82 0.97
CA ILE A 763 -16.66 25.96 0.30
C ILE A 763 -17.97 26.72 0.19
N HIS A 764 -18.63 26.61 -0.97
CA HIS A 764 -19.93 27.23 -1.21
C HIS A 764 -21.05 26.58 -0.36
N GLY A 765 -21.27 27.09 0.86
CA GLY A 765 -22.27 26.58 1.78
C GLY A 765 -23.70 26.56 1.20
N LEU A 766 -24.06 27.57 0.41
CA LEU A 766 -25.37 27.63 -0.25
C LEU A 766 -25.56 26.54 -1.31
N ARG A 767 -24.47 26.14 -2.00
CA ARG A 767 -24.51 25.03 -2.97
C ARG A 767 -24.68 23.69 -2.26
N ILE A 768 -24.01 23.50 -1.12
CA ILE A 768 -24.19 22.31 -0.27
C ILE A 768 -25.64 22.22 0.19
N TRP A 769 -26.22 23.32 0.69
CA TRP A 769 -27.61 23.37 1.12
C TRP A 769 -28.60 23.08 0.00
N GLN A 770 -28.35 23.56 -1.23
CA GLN A 770 -29.23 23.31 -2.38
C GLN A 770 -29.18 21.88 -2.93
N LYS A 771 -28.05 21.17 -2.74
CA LYS A 771 -27.90 19.78 -3.18
C LYS A 771 -28.68 18.80 -2.29
N GLN A 772 -28.93 19.20 -1.05
CA GLN A 772 -29.62 18.46 0.00
C GLN A 772 -31.11 18.81 0.00
#